data_AF-A0A1H8PN00-F1
#
_entry.id   AF-A0A1H8PN00-F1
#
_cell.length_a   1.000
_cell.length_b   1.000
_cell.length_c   1.000
_cell.angle_alpha   90.00
_cell.angle_beta   90.00
_cell.angle_gamma   90.00
#
_symmetry.space_group_name_H-M   'P 1'
#
loop_
_entity.id
_entity.type
_entity.pdbx_description
1 polymer ?
#
loop_
_entity_poly.entity_id
_entity_poly.type
_entity_poly.pdbx_seq_one_letter_code
_entity_poly.pdbx_strand_id
1 'polypeptide(L)'
;MKTLKITLTLLLFFQYCFGQSNNSDTNKATIKWGQMYQGSMLDSIRANLERGDKQALFRVAQYLDSNHVMTEALGYHILQTQQKQIARRLIEENCIFLNTEFVIDTGTKAKEFLSFLMTNINNISFSHDAAAYLKTPLDKQDVKYQIRSLTPNKREELKKDSSQILSNEIVKHNHIDQLIRDKDPAALFKTASLLYANRSRFNTYQSNTSDYINLIELLTGTEIGVEDEHHTISYHIEKDFRPDSRLNLLTFFAKNFSSYKWDDRLGIFINNNIVIQKADRETQLFQLLNAKTDSVAINAFISLTRRNVIKVKALADDYDKADIRFNWVLPTFPYRFLRQMVVLTDYCKHNQIDYWGSAKLRQKIALLKNNRLGFKKRHEIEDNIIENITVNEITAFEYWCLINEQDFDLTYSAGRILDVFYSKNWEKIIHSKKQLDLYLKKAALYRYLGIHGISNNFIKKFVERGDSIIDPLKKINSSDTDIAAQAGFAIKLAGQKALPPKFDRKFNRGNYDTLVYDLPKQYRQIIIDVKDSLNRDNAVSKLFSTINYDQIGLAFQLLEHYKFKWSGSKYTFMDRDFGFIAYDFENPVSRAQFIQIYQSHTQAQTYIWYLNWLGVNYINTQTHKLDYDKIYDLLKYDVVNAFVGGGGATHDNEAYALIKLLELKFNITLGYPKKLCNSANSYGCNCLERASEWMTYLKNEKLLKKAHDEPISFSSPLVIDNQYRF
;
A
#
# COMPACT_ATOMS: atom_id res chain seq x y z
N MET A 1 3.08 -2.28 28.31
CA MET A 1 2.14 -1.12 28.45
C MET A 1 2.53 0.14 27.65
N LYS A 2 3.69 0.23 26.97
CA LYS A 2 4.03 1.39 26.10
C LYS A 2 3.73 1.20 24.60
N THR A 3 3.26 0.02 24.18
CA THR A 3 3.01 -0.36 22.78
C THR A 3 1.61 0.00 22.26
N LEU A 4 0.69 0.47 23.13
CA LEU A 4 -0.72 0.70 22.78
C LEU A 4 -1.04 2.14 22.31
N LYS A 5 -0.09 3.09 22.42
CA LYS A 5 -0.33 4.51 22.08
C LYS A 5 -0.11 4.85 20.60
N ILE A 6 0.62 4.02 19.85
CA ILE A 6 0.90 4.27 18.42
C ILE A 6 -0.24 3.75 17.53
N THR A 7 -0.93 2.69 17.98
CA THR A 7 -2.03 2.04 17.25
C THR A 7 -3.26 2.94 17.09
N LEU A 8 -3.50 3.87 18.02
CA LEU A 8 -4.65 4.78 17.96
C LEU A 8 -4.44 5.94 16.98
N THR A 9 -3.18 6.32 16.70
CA THR A 9 -2.86 7.48 15.84
C THR A 9 -2.94 7.13 14.34
N LEU A 10 -2.64 5.89 13.96
CA LEU A 10 -2.71 5.42 12.56
C LEU A 10 -4.11 4.98 12.12
N LEU A 11 -4.94 4.45 13.03
CA LEU A 11 -6.34 4.10 12.71
C LEU A 11 -7.22 5.33 12.46
N LEU A 12 -6.90 6.48 13.09
CA LEU A 12 -7.56 7.76 12.81
C LEU A 12 -7.07 8.41 11.51
N PHE A 13 -5.88 8.04 11.02
CA PHE A 13 -5.32 8.54 9.76
C PHE A 13 -6.14 8.07 8.54
N PHE A 14 -6.67 6.84 8.58
CA PHE A 14 -7.58 6.32 7.55
C PHE A 14 -8.99 6.94 7.61
N GLN A 15 -9.44 7.42 8.78
CA GLN A 15 -10.71 8.16 8.89
C GLN A 15 -10.60 9.61 8.42
N TYR A 16 -9.42 10.23 8.48
CA TYR A 16 -9.24 11.65 8.13
C TYR A 16 -9.07 11.92 6.63
N CYS A 17 -8.61 10.93 5.85
CA CYS A 17 -8.48 11.09 4.39
C CYS A 17 -9.82 11.00 3.65
N PHE A 18 -10.87 10.47 4.28
CA PHE A 18 -12.24 10.57 3.80
C PHE A 18 -12.93 11.73 4.51
N GLY A 19 -12.66 12.94 4.05
CA GLY A 19 -13.40 14.13 4.46
C GLY A 19 -14.90 13.90 4.23
N GLN A 20 -15.66 13.73 5.31
CA GLN A 20 -17.10 13.88 5.26
C GLN A 20 -17.39 15.33 4.87
N SER A 21 -17.79 15.54 3.62
CA SER A 21 -18.46 16.77 3.23
C SER A 21 -19.80 16.80 3.96
N ASN A 22 -19.85 17.46 5.11
CA ASN A 22 -21.09 17.91 5.71
C ASN A 22 -21.65 19.05 4.84
N ASN A 23 -22.23 18.68 3.70
CA ASN A 23 -23.12 19.55 2.94
C ASN A 23 -24.55 19.21 3.36
N SER A 24 -25.04 19.96 4.35
CA SER A 24 -26.44 20.01 4.73
C SER A 24 -27.22 20.81 3.69
N ASP A 25 -27.41 20.24 2.50
CA ASP A 25 -28.46 20.66 1.58
C ASP A 25 -29.57 19.60 1.59
N THR A 26 -30.53 19.83 2.49
CA THR A 26 -31.73 19.01 2.64
C THR A 26 -32.70 19.26 1.49
N ASN A 27 -32.41 18.68 0.32
CA ASN A 27 -33.48 18.19 -0.55
C ASN A 27 -33.79 16.76 -0.13
N LYS A 28 -34.71 16.61 0.84
CA LYS A 28 -35.29 15.32 1.21
C LYS A 28 -36.13 14.79 0.04
N ALA A 29 -35.48 14.24 -0.98
CA ALA A 29 -36.11 13.25 -1.82
C ALA A 29 -36.56 12.12 -0.87
N THR A 30 -37.86 11.98 -0.68
CA THR A 30 -38.43 10.87 0.06
C THR A 30 -38.05 9.62 -0.73
N ILE A 31 -37.06 8.88 -0.26
CA ILE A 31 -36.69 7.59 -0.84
C ILE A 31 -37.96 6.74 -0.74
N LYS A 32 -38.62 6.49 -1.88
CA LYS A 32 -39.73 5.55 -1.94
C LYS A 32 -39.14 4.17 -1.72
N TRP A 33 -39.35 3.64 -0.52
CA TRP A 33 -38.96 2.29 -0.18
C TRP A 33 -39.78 1.30 -1.01
N GLY A 34 -39.11 0.43 -1.76
CA GLY A 34 -39.73 -0.78 -2.29
C GLY A 34 -40.12 -1.72 -1.13
N GLN A 35 -40.95 -2.73 -1.40
CA GLN A 35 -41.32 -3.73 -0.40
C GLN A 35 -40.06 -4.37 0.22
N MET A 36 -40.04 -4.48 1.55
CA MET A 36 -38.91 -5.08 2.27
C MET A 36 -38.78 -6.57 1.91
N TYR A 37 -37.55 -7.02 1.64
CA TYR A 37 -37.25 -8.43 1.44
C TYR A 37 -37.52 -9.26 2.71
N GLN A 38 -37.08 -8.78 3.88
CA GLN A 38 -37.30 -9.48 5.15
C GLN A 38 -38.79 -9.58 5.48
N GLY A 39 -39.28 -10.80 5.73
CA GLY A 39 -40.70 -11.09 5.92
C GLY A 39 -41.52 -11.19 4.63
N SER A 40 -40.88 -11.13 3.46
CA SER A 40 -41.54 -11.34 2.17
C SER A 40 -41.74 -12.82 1.82
N MET A 41 -42.49 -13.09 0.75
CA MET A 41 -42.62 -14.45 0.21
C MET A 41 -41.27 -15.02 -0.27
N LEU A 42 -40.38 -14.21 -0.83
CA LEU A 42 -39.05 -14.66 -1.25
C LEU A 42 -38.16 -15.03 -0.04
N ASP A 43 -38.32 -14.35 1.09
CA ASP A 43 -37.66 -14.67 2.35
C ASP A 43 -38.20 -15.98 2.96
N SER A 44 -39.51 -16.21 2.89
CA SER A 44 -40.11 -17.50 3.24
C SER A 44 -39.64 -18.64 2.32
N ILE A 45 -39.54 -18.38 1.01
CA ILE A 45 -39.01 -19.34 0.03
C ILE A 45 -37.57 -19.70 0.36
N ARG A 46 -36.72 -18.71 0.68
CA ARG A 46 -35.34 -18.95 1.14
C ARG A 46 -35.32 -19.92 2.33
N ALA A 47 -36.05 -19.61 3.40
CA ALA A 47 -36.09 -20.46 4.59
C ALA A 47 -36.57 -21.89 4.29
N ASN A 48 -37.49 -22.05 3.33
CA ASN A 48 -37.97 -23.37 2.92
C ASN A 48 -36.96 -24.13 2.05
N LEU A 49 -36.25 -23.43 1.15
CA LEU A 49 -35.13 -24.02 0.38
C LEU A 49 -34.04 -24.55 1.32
N GLU A 50 -33.66 -23.76 2.32
CA GLU A 50 -32.64 -24.13 3.31
C GLU A 50 -33.04 -25.33 4.20
N ARG A 51 -34.35 -25.63 4.33
CA ARG A 51 -34.88 -26.80 5.05
C ARG A 51 -35.10 -28.04 4.17
N GLY A 52 -34.86 -27.95 2.86
CA GLY A 52 -35.10 -29.08 1.96
C GLY A 52 -36.56 -29.26 1.52
N ASP A 53 -37.41 -28.24 1.62
CA ASP A 53 -38.75 -28.28 1.01
C ASP A 53 -38.66 -28.16 -0.51
N LYS A 54 -38.76 -29.31 -1.20
CA LYS A 54 -38.72 -29.38 -2.68
C LYS A 54 -39.76 -28.48 -3.37
N GLN A 55 -40.89 -28.18 -2.74
CA GLN A 55 -41.90 -27.28 -3.33
C GLN A 55 -41.39 -25.84 -3.42
N ALA A 56 -40.42 -25.44 -2.59
CA ALA A 56 -39.81 -24.12 -2.67
C ALA A 56 -39.04 -23.90 -4.00
N LEU A 57 -38.52 -24.97 -4.63
CA LEU A 57 -37.88 -24.89 -5.96
C LEU A 57 -38.89 -24.47 -7.05
N PHE A 58 -40.12 -24.99 -7.00
CA PHE A 58 -41.17 -24.59 -7.93
C PHE A 58 -41.67 -23.16 -7.61
N ARG A 59 -41.78 -22.81 -6.32
CA ARG A 59 -42.24 -21.49 -5.89
C ARG A 59 -41.27 -20.36 -6.22
N VAL A 60 -39.95 -20.59 -6.20
CA VAL A 60 -38.98 -19.56 -6.58
C VAL A 60 -39.01 -19.26 -8.08
N ALA A 61 -39.36 -20.26 -8.91
CA ALA A 61 -39.34 -20.14 -10.36
C ALA A 61 -40.23 -19.00 -10.89
N GLN A 62 -41.40 -18.76 -10.28
CA GLN A 62 -42.33 -17.71 -10.70
C GLN A 62 -41.73 -16.29 -10.64
N TYR A 63 -40.67 -16.11 -9.84
CA TYR A 63 -40.02 -14.82 -9.67
C TYR A 63 -38.88 -14.58 -10.66
N LEU A 64 -38.44 -15.58 -11.43
CA LEU A 64 -37.33 -15.46 -12.40
C LEU A 64 -37.60 -14.49 -13.55
N ASP A 65 -38.88 -14.20 -13.81
CA ASP A 65 -39.31 -13.24 -14.83
C ASP A 65 -39.86 -11.93 -14.23
N SER A 66 -39.85 -11.79 -12.90
CA SER A 66 -40.38 -10.61 -12.21
C SER A 66 -39.38 -9.44 -12.21
N ASN A 67 -39.82 -8.29 -12.72
CA ASN A 67 -39.08 -7.03 -12.66
C ASN A 67 -39.42 -6.17 -11.44
N HIS A 68 -40.27 -6.66 -10.52
CA HIS A 68 -40.62 -5.94 -9.32
C HIS A 68 -39.37 -5.70 -8.45
N VAL A 69 -39.20 -4.49 -7.95
CA VAL A 69 -38.04 -4.09 -7.16
C VAL A 69 -38.36 -4.21 -5.67
N MET A 70 -37.45 -4.83 -4.92
CA MET A 70 -37.52 -4.99 -3.48
C MET A 70 -36.36 -4.29 -2.81
N THR A 71 -36.58 -3.87 -1.56
CA THR A 71 -35.54 -3.29 -0.72
C THR A 71 -34.86 -4.41 0.07
N GLU A 72 -33.54 -4.56 -0.09
CA GLU A 72 -32.71 -5.45 0.73
C GLU A 72 -31.81 -4.63 1.67
N ALA A 73 -31.66 -5.07 2.92
CA ALA A 73 -30.77 -4.45 3.89
C ALA A 73 -29.49 -5.30 4.04
N LEU A 74 -28.34 -4.71 3.73
CA LEU A 74 -27.02 -5.34 3.85
C LEU A 74 -26.21 -4.59 4.92
N GLY A 75 -26.59 -4.78 6.18
CA GLY A 75 -26.04 -4.02 7.30
C GLY A 75 -26.40 -2.54 7.21
N TYR A 76 -25.42 -1.69 6.87
CA TYR A 76 -25.60 -0.24 6.71
C TYR A 76 -25.90 0.19 5.26
N HIS A 77 -25.95 -0.76 4.32
CA HIS A 77 -26.32 -0.49 2.91
C HIS A 77 -27.78 -0.89 2.65
N ILE A 78 -28.45 -0.10 1.82
CA ILE A 78 -29.80 -0.36 1.31
C ILE A 78 -29.69 -0.61 -0.19
N LEU A 79 -30.12 -1.78 -0.63
CA LEU A 79 -30.10 -2.17 -2.05
C LEU A 79 -31.53 -2.21 -2.60
N GLN A 80 -31.70 -1.73 -3.82
CA GLN A 80 -32.94 -1.87 -4.59
C GLN A 80 -32.71 -2.95 -5.64
N THR A 81 -33.23 -4.16 -5.40
CA THR A 81 -32.92 -5.36 -6.19
C THR A 81 -34.18 -5.92 -6.82
N GLN A 82 -34.11 -6.37 -8.08
CA GLN A 82 -35.27 -6.98 -8.74
C GLN A 82 -35.54 -8.39 -8.19
N GLN A 83 -36.81 -8.78 -8.07
CA GLN A 83 -37.21 -10.11 -7.63
C GLN A 83 -36.54 -11.24 -8.42
N LYS A 84 -36.36 -11.09 -9.74
CA LYS A 84 -35.62 -12.07 -10.54
C LYS A 84 -34.15 -12.24 -10.14
N GLN A 85 -33.48 -11.17 -9.70
CA GLN A 85 -32.10 -11.24 -9.23
C GLN A 85 -32.02 -11.94 -7.88
N ILE A 86 -32.97 -11.64 -6.99
CA ILE A 86 -33.12 -12.33 -5.70
C ILE A 86 -33.41 -13.82 -5.94
N ALA A 87 -34.36 -14.16 -6.81
CA ALA A 87 -34.73 -15.54 -7.14
C ALA A 87 -33.53 -16.34 -7.68
N ARG A 88 -32.76 -15.78 -8.62
CA ARG A 88 -31.54 -16.43 -9.13
C ARG A 88 -30.53 -16.70 -8.04
N ARG A 89 -30.23 -15.69 -7.21
CA ARG A 89 -29.34 -15.83 -6.07
C ARG A 89 -29.82 -16.91 -5.09
N LEU A 90 -31.13 -16.99 -4.82
CA LEU A 90 -31.68 -18.05 -3.96
C LEU A 90 -31.49 -19.44 -4.55
N ILE A 91 -31.60 -19.61 -5.87
CA ILE A 91 -31.33 -20.89 -6.51
C ILE A 91 -29.82 -21.19 -6.46
N GLU A 92 -28.97 -20.23 -6.83
CA GLU A 92 -27.50 -20.37 -6.77
C GLU A 92 -26.99 -20.71 -5.36
N GLU A 93 -27.55 -20.09 -4.32
CA GLU A 93 -27.15 -20.32 -2.93
C GLU A 93 -27.62 -21.67 -2.37
N ASN A 94 -28.65 -22.29 -2.97
CA ASN A 94 -29.31 -23.49 -2.43
C ASN A 94 -29.31 -24.69 -3.38
N CYS A 95 -28.76 -24.57 -4.59
CA CYS A 95 -28.68 -25.65 -5.58
C CYS A 95 -27.24 -25.81 -6.09
N ILE A 96 -26.82 -27.05 -6.25
CA ILE A 96 -25.50 -27.44 -6.77
C ILE A 96 -25.75 -28.32 -8.01
N PHE A 97 -26.23 -27.69 -9.07
CA PHE A 97 -26.37 -28.36 -10.37
C PHE A 97 -25.08 -28.17 -11.15
N LEU A 98 -24.62 -29.24 -11.82
CA LEU A 98 -23.46 -29.13 -12.69
C LEU A 98 -23.82 -28.26 -13.91
N ASN A 99 -22.84 -27.58 -14.50
CA ASN A 99 -23.05 -26.80 -15.73
C ASN A 99 -23.57 -27.67 -16.90
N THR A 100 -23.30 -28.98 -16.88
CA THR A 100 -23.84 -29.95 -17.85
C THR A 100 -25.29 -30.36 -17.54
N GLU A 101 -25.81 -30.04 -16.36
CA GLU A 101 -27.17 -30.33 -15.93
C GLU A 101 -28.08 -29.12 -16.11
N PHE A 102 -27.70 -27.99 -15.54
CA PHE A 102 -28.44 -26.73 -15.63
C PHE A 102 -27.53 -25.55 -15.26
N VAL A 103 -27.52 -24.50 -16.09
CA VAL A 103 -26.77 -23.27 -15.84
C VAL A 103 -27.74 -22.19 -15.38
N ILE A 104 -27.45 -21.55 -14.24
CA ILE A 104 -28.18 -20.39 -13.73
C ILE A 104 -27.38 -19.15 -14.10
N ASP A 105 -27.99 -18.25 -14.85
CA ASP A 105 -27.34 -17.04 -15.35
C ASP A 105 -28.30 -15.85 -15.44
N THR A 106 -27.85 -14.76 -16.04
CA THR A 106 -28.66 -13.55 -16.20
C THR A 106 -29.80 -13.71 -17.22
N GLY A 107 -29.78 -14.74 -18.06
CA GLY A 107 -30.79 -15.07 -19.06
C GLY A 107 -31.89 -16.00 -18.55
N THR A 108 -31.60 -16.83 -17.54
CA THR A 108 -32.48 -17.90 -17.03
C THR A 108 -33.92 -17.44 -16.81
N LYS A 109 -34.87 -18.16 -17.41
CA LYS A 109 -36.33 -17.91 -17.39
C LYS A 109 -37.10 -18.89 -16.50
N ALA A 110 -38.28 -18.48 -16.03
CA ALA A 110 -39.14 -19.35 -15.21
C ALA A 110 -39.51 -20.64 -15.94
N LYS A 111 -39.86 -20.53 -17.23
CA LYS A 111 -40.25 -21.67 -18.08
C LYS A 111 -39.13 -22.71 -18.20
N GLU A 112 -37.90 -22.26 -18.42
CA GLU A 112 -36.72 -23.13 -18.58
C GLU A 112 -36.42 -23.87 -17.28
N PHE A 113 -36.40 -23.15 -16.15
CA PHE A 113 -36.14 -23.74 -14.85
C PHE A 113 -37.25 -24.72 -14.43
N LEU A 114 -38.53 -24.38 -14.66
CA LEU A 114 -39.64 -25.29 -14.41
C LEU A 114 -39.57 -26.55 -15.27
N SER A 115 -39.22 -26.43 -16.55
CA SER A 115 -39.05 -27.58 -17.44
C SER A 115 -37.92 -28.50 -16.96
N PHE A 116 -36.80 -27.92 -16.51
CA PHE A 116 -35.72 -28.68 -15.88
C PHE A 116 -36.19 -29.40 -14.62
N LEU A 117 -36.88 -28.72 -13.71
CA LEU A 117 -37.40 -29.30 -12.48
C LEU A 117 -38.40 -30.43 -12.77
N MET A 118 -39.40 -30.23 -13.61
CA MET A 118 -40.40 -31.25 -13.95
C MET A 118 -39.76 -32.52 -14.53
N THR A 119 -38.72 -32.36 -15.33
CA THR A 119 -37.99 -33.49 -15.94
C THR A 119 -37.13 -34.23 -14.92
N ASN A 120 -36.56 -33.52 -13.94
CA ASN A 120 -35.49 -34.05 -13.07
C ASN A 120 -35.86 -34.17 -11.59
N ILE A 121 -37.06 -33.79 -11.14
CA ILE A 121 -37.38 -33.66 -9.71
C ILE A 121 -37.18 -34.94 -8.90
N ASN A 122 -37.39 -36.10 -9.51
CA ASN A 122 -37.16 -37.41 -8.88
C ASN A 122 -35.67 -37.71 -8.66
N ASN A 123 -34.81 -37.13 -9.49
CA ASN A 123 -33.35 -37.24 -9.39
C ASN A 123 -32.74 -36.10 -8.56
N ILE A 124 -33.52 -35.06 -8.24
CA ILE A 124 -33.08 -33.95 -7.38
C ILE A 124 -33.37 -34.31 -5.92
N SER A 125 -32.35 -34.35 -5.09
CA SER A 125 -32.47 -34.58 -3.64
C SER A 125 -31.85 -33.43 -2.85
N PHE A 126 -32.33 -33.24 -1.62
CA PHE A 126 -31.69 -32.31 -0.69
C PHE A 126 -30.58 -33.04 0.05
N SER A 127 -29.34 -32.56 -0.06
CA SER A 127 -28.23 -33.07 0.74
C SER A 127 -28.16 -32.31 2.05
N HIS A 128 -28.35 -33.03 3.15
CA HIS A 128 -28.13 -32.49 4.48
C HIS A 128 -26.66 -32.14 4.72
N ASP A 129 -25.72 -32.83 4.07
CA ASP A 129 -24.29 -32.56 4.20
C ASP A 129 -23.88 -31.25 3.50
N ALA A 130 -24.50 -30.92 2.37
CA ALA A 130 -24.22 -29.67 1.66
C ALA A 130 -25.19 -28.52 2.05
N ALA A 131 -26.29 -28.83 2.73
CA ALA A 131 -27.44 -27.95 2.91
C ALA A 131 -27.85 -27.29 1.57
N ALA A 132 -28.08 -28.14 0.56
CA ALA A 132 -28.39 -27.72 -0.81
C ALA A 132 -29.04 -28.87 -1.60
N TYR A 133 -29.75 -28.52 -2.67
CA TYR A 133 -30.27 -29.46 -3.65
C TYR A 133 -29.19 -29.88 -4.65
N LEU A 134 -29.14 -31.16 -4.97
CA LEU A 134 -28.25 -31.71 -5.97
C LEU A 134 -28.99 -32.71 -6.84
N LYS A 135 -28.59 -32.80 -8.10
CA LYS A 135 -29.02 -33.85 -9.04
C LYS A 135 -27.96 -34.95 -9.14
N THR A 136 -26.69 -34.56 -9.28
CA THR A 136 -25.55 -35.48 -9.20
C THR A 136 -25.03 -35.56 -7.76
N PRO A 137 -25.01 -36.75 -7.12
CA PRO A 137 -24.45 -36.93 -5.78
C PRO A 137 -22.99 -36.47 -5.67
N LEU A 138 -22.58 -35.94 -4.50
CA LEU A 138 -21.24 -35.39 -4.27
C LEU A 138 -20.13 -36.40 -4.60
N ASP A 139 -20.28 -37.67 -4.24
CA ASP A 139 -19.29 -38.73 -4.53
C ASP A 139 -19.16 -39.05 -6.02
N LYS A 140 -20.07 -38.55 -6.86
CA LYS A 140 -20.04 -38.68 -8.32
C LYS A 140 -19.55 -37.43 -9.05
N GLN A 141 -19.42 -36.29 -8.37
CA GLN A 141 -18.98 -35.03 -8.98
C GLN A 141 -17.46 -34.99 -9.13
N ASP A 142 -16.94 -34.56 -10.28
CA ASP A 142 -15.51 -34.40 -10.49
C ASP A 142 -14.91 -33.27 -9.68
N VAL A 143 -13.69 -33.47 -9.17
CA VAL A 143 -12.97 -32.48 -8.38
C VAL A 143 -11.50 -32.48 -8.79
N LYS A 144 -10.98 -31.29 -9.11
CA LYS A 144 -9.54 -31.08 -9.28
C LYS A 144 -8.94 -30.67 -7.95
N TYR A 145 -7.87 -31.35 -7.55
CA TYR A 145 -7.22 -31.12 -6.27
C TYR A 145 -5.71 -31.39 -6.34
N GLN A 146 -4.98 -30.82 -5.39
CA GLN A 146 -3.58 -31.09 -5.13
C GLN A 146 -3.35 -31.16 -3.63
N ILE A 147 -2.57 -32.12 -3.15
CA ILE A 147 -2.28 -32.27 -1.72
C ILE A 147 -0.79 -32.09 -1.48
N ARG A 148 -0.45 -31.30 -0.46
CA ARG A 148 0.92 -31.14 0.00
C ARG A 148 1.04 -31.39 1.50
N SER A 149 2.21 -31.84 1.94
CA SER A 149 2.52 -32.00 3.37
C SER A 149 2.50 -30.64 4.07
N LEU A 150 2.00 -30.56 5.30
CA LEU A 150 2.16 -29.35 6.10
C LEU A 150 3.65 -28.98 6.25
N THR A 151 3.93 -27.69 6.21
CA THR A 151 5.26 -27.18 6.58
C THR A 151 5.56 -27.47 8.06
N PRO A 152 6.84 -27.50 8.46
CA PRO A 152 7.21 -27.65 9.86
C PRO A 152 6.55 -26.59 10.77
N ASN A 153 6.52 -25.34 10.33
CA ASN A 153 5.98 -24.22 11.13
C ASN A 153 4.46 -24.35 11.33
N LYS A 154 3.71 -24.64 10.25
CA LYS A 154 2.26 -24.82 10.36
C LYS A 154 1.92 -26.03 11.21
N ARG A 155 2.69 -27.11 11.10
CA ARG A 155 2.54 -28.30 11.96
C ARG A 155 2.76 -27.96 13.43
N GLU A 156 3.79 -27.19 13.76
CA GLU A 156 4.06 -26.76 15.14
C GLU A 156 2.97 -25.82 15.68
N GLU A 157 2.48 -24.89 14.85
CA GLU A 157 1.34 -24.02 15.17
C GLU A 157 0.09 -24.85 15.50
N LEU A 158 -0.33 -25.75 14.60
CA LEU A 158 -1.50 -26.59 14.80
C LEU A 158 -1.36 -27.52 16.01
N LYS A 159 -0.15 -28.06 16.26
CA LYS A 159 0.12 -28.85 17.47
C LYS A 159 -0.03 -28.02 18.73
N LYS A 160 0.52 -26.80 18.75
CA LYS A 160 0.40 -25.87 19.88
C LYS A 160 -1.06 -25.50 20.15
N ASP A 161 -1.83 -25.27 19.09
CA ASP A 161 -3.22 -24.81 19.18
C ASP A 161 -4.22 -25.97 19.19
N SER A 162 -3.75 -27.22 19.17
CA SER A 162 -4.58 -28.44 19.08
C SER A 162 -5.67 -28.54 20.15
N SER A 163 -5.36 -28.21 21.40
CA SER A 163 -6.34 -28.23 22.48
C SER A 163 -7.47 -27.23 22.25
N GLN A 164 -7.14 -26.03 21.77
CA GLN A 164 -8.12 -25.02 21.40
C GLN A 164 -8.97 -25.50 20.21
N ILE A 165 -8.33 -25.98 19.14
CA ILE A 165 -8.99 -26.48 17.93
C ILE A 165 -9.98 -27.61 18.27
N LEU A 166 -9.54 -28.61 19.03
CA LEU A 166 -10.37 -29.77 19.42
C LEU A 166 -11.47 -29.41 20.42
N SER A 167 -11.30 -28.32 21.18
CA SER A 167 -12.28 -27.86 22.16
C SER A 167 -13.36 -26.92 21.59
N ASN A 168 -13.21 -26.50 20.33
CA ASN A 168 -14.08 -25.54 19.66
C ASN A 168 -15.55 -26.01 19.68
N GLU A 169 -16.47 -25.07 19.88
CA GLU A 169 -17.91 -25.36 19.94
C GLU A 169 -18.42 -26.09 18.70
N ILE A 170 -17.92 -25.76 17.51
CA ILE A 170 -18.29 -26.41 16.26
C ILE A 170 -17.97 -27.91 16.31
N VAL A 171 -16.82 -28.28 16.90
CA VAL A 171 -16.38 -29.68 16.99
C VAL A 171 -17.28 -30.46 17.95
N LYS A 172 -17.56 -29.89 19.13
CA LYS A 172 -18.36 -30.54 20.18
C LYS A 172 -19.85 -30.64 19.83
N HIS A 173 -20.46 -29.54 19.38
CA HIS A 173 -21.90 -29.51 19.09
C HIS A 173 -22.28 -30.42 17.92
N ASN A 174 -21.34 -30.70 17.01
CA ASN A 174 -21.56 -31.58 15.86
C ASN A 174 -20.98 -32.98 16.04
N HIS A 175 -20.59 -33.35 17.27
CA HIS A 175 -20.04 -34.67 17.62
C HIS A 175 -18.82 -35.11 16.80
N ILE A 176 -18.06 -34.15 16.24
CA ILE A 176 -16.82 -34.45 15.50
C ILE A 176 -15.76 -34.97 16.47
N ASP A 177 -15.74 -34.49 17.71
CA ASP A 177 -14.87 -34.98 18.76
C ASP A 177 -15.07 -36.47 19.06
N GLN A 178 -16.32 -36.97 18.97
CA GLN A 178 -16.62 -38.38 19.13
C GLN A 178 -16.04 -39.20 17.96
N LEU A 179 -16.25 -38.75 16.72
CA LEU A 179 -15.68 -39.41 15.54
C LEU A 179 -14.13 -39.46 15.60
N ILE A 180 -13.50 -38.39 16.07
CA ILE A 180 -12.04 -38.35 16.28
C ILE A 180 -11.62 -39.36 17.36
N ARG A 181 -12.32 -39.43 18.50
CA ARG A 181 -12.04 -40.41 19.57
C ARG A 181 -12.17 -41.85 19.06
N ASP A 182 -13.18 -42.10 18.24
CA ASP A 182 -13.46 -43.41 17.65
C ASP A 182 -12.54 -43.72 16.46
N LYS A 183 -11.65 -42.79 16.10
CA LYS A 183 -10.71 -42.89 14.96
C LYS A 183 -11.45 -43.13 13.64
N ASP A 184 -12.66 -42.56 13.52
CA ASP A 184 -13.52 -42.68 12.35
C ASP A 184 -13.19 -41.55 11.33
N PRO A 185 -12.74 -41.87 10.11
CA PRO A 185 -12.44 -40.87 9.09
C PRO A 185 -13.67 -40.07 8.64
N ALA A 186 -14.89 -40.48 9.00
CA ALA A 186 -16.09 -39.66 8.85
C ALA A 186 -15.97 -38.28 9.51
N ALA A 187 -15.07 -38.11 10.50
CA ALA A 187 -14.72 -36.80 11.07
C ALA A 187 -14.28 -35.79 9.99
N LEU A 188 -13.49 -36.24 9.00
CA LEU A 188 -12.99 -35.40 7.91
C LEU A 188 -14.13 -34.94 6.99
N PHE A 189 -14.97 -35.88 6.57
CA PHE A 189 -16.14 -35.59 5.74
C PHE A 189 -17.12 -34.66 6.47
N LYS A 190 -17.41 -34.93 7.75
CA LYS A 190 -18.34 -34.11 8.54
C LYS A 190 -17.81 -32.68 8.73
N THR A 191 -16.50 -32.51 8.93
CA THR A 191 -15.87 -31.19 9.04
C THR A 191 -16.01 -30.41 7.74
N ALA A 192 -15.71 -31.02 6.59
CA ALA A 192 -15.86 -30.38 5.28
C ALA A 192 -17.33 -30.08 4.93
N SER A 193 -18.25 -30.96 5.34
CA SER A 193 -19.70 -30.76 5.20
C SER A 193 -20.15 -29.50 5.94
N LEU A 194 -19.78 -29.34 7.20
CA LEU A 194 -20.15 -28.15 7.98
C LEU A 194 -19.52 -26.88 7.45
N LEU A 195 -18.28 -26.94 6.96
CA LEU A 195 -17.61 -25.82 6.31
C LEU A 195 -18.44 -25.29 5.13
N TYR A 196 -18.95 -26.17 4.27
CA TYR A 196 -19.77 -25.76 3.13
C TYR A 196 -21.21 -25.43 3.52
N ALA A 197 -21.83 -26.19 4.41
CA ALA A 197 -23.20 -25.97 4.86
C ALA A 197 -23.37 -24.60 5.54
N ASN A 198 -22.33 -24.14 6.27
CA ASN A 198 -22.29 -22.84 6.93
C ASN A 198 -21.70 -21.72 6.06
N ARG A 199 -21.53 -21.94 4.75
CA ARG A 199 -21.02 -20.93 3.80
C ARG A 199 -21.76 -19.60 3.90
N SER A 200 -21.08 -18.53 3.53
CA SER A 200 -21.71 -17.23 3.37
C SER A 200 -22.86 -17.29 2.36
N ARG A 201 -24.03 -16.79 2.75
CA ARG A 201 -25.21 -16.54 1.91
C ARG A 201 -25.58 -15.07 2.03
N PHE A 202 -26.54 -14.59 1.24
CA PHE A 202 -26.99 -13.22 1.33
C PHE A 202 -27.36 -12.83 2.78
N ASN A 203 -26.69 -11.80 3.32
CA ASN A 203 -26.88 -11.32 4.70
C ASN A 203 -26.64 -12.39 5.79
N THR A 204 -25.85 -13.42 5.49
CA THR A 204 -25.44 -14.45 6.44
C THR A 204 -23.95 -14.69 6.25
N TYR A 205 -23.15 -14.25 7.21
CA TYR A 205 -21.69 -14.24 7.11
C TYR A 205 -21.09 -15.24 8.11
N GLN A 206 -20.07 -15.98 7.68
CA GLN A 206 -19.34 -16.91 8.53
C GLN A 206 -17.94 -16.36 8.85
N SER A 207 -17.62 -16.23 10.14
CA SER A 207 -16.30 -15.76 10.60
C SER A 207 -15.29 -16.88 10.89
N ASN A 208 -15.73 -18.13 11.02
CA ASN A 208 -14.95 -19.22 11.62
C ASN A 208 -14.42 -20.23 10.59
N THR A 209 -14.30 -19.85 9.32
CA THR A 209 -13.89 -20.75 8.22
C THR A 209 -12.53 -21.40 8.49
N SER A 210 -11.60 -20.67 9.10
CA SER A 210 -10.26 -21.16 9.44
C SER A 210 -10.26 -22.29 10.46
N ASP A 211 -11.27 -22.39 11.34
CA ASP A 211 -11.33 -23.45 12.35
C ASP A 211 -11.53 -24.84 11.71
N TYR A 212 -12.36 -24.92 10.66
CA TYR A 212 -12.59 -26.16 9.90
C TYR A 212 -11.33 -26.60 9.15
N ILE A 213 -10.67 -25.65 8.47
CA ILE A 213 -9.45 -25.94 7.71
C ILE A 213 -8.33 -26.38 8.66
N ASN A 214 -8.10 -25.64 9.75
CA ASN A 214 -7.10 -26.01 10.75
C ASN A 214 -7.38 -27.40 11.37
N LEU A 215 -8.65 -27.76 11.59
CA LEU A 215 -9.00 -29.10 12.08
C LEU A 215 -8.69 -30.19 11.05
N ILE A 216 -9.04 -29.99 9.78
CA ILE A 216 -8.72 -30.93 8.69
C ILE A 216 -7.20 -31.10 8.56
N GLU A 217 -6.45 -30.00 8.57
CA GLU A 217 -4.98 -30.02 8.49
C GLU A 217 -4.36 -30.72 9.72
N LEU A 218 -4.86 -30.44 10.92
CA LEU A 218 -4.43 -31.11 12.16
C LEU A 218 -4.65 -32.62 12.08
N LEU A 219 -5.80 -33.04 11.58
CA LEU A 219 -6.21 -34.44 11.50
C LEU A 219 -5.59 -35.21 10.33
N THR A 220 -5.07 -34.53 9.30
CA THR A 220 -4.51 -35.21 8.11
C THR A 220 -3.01 -35.01 7.95
N GLY A 221 -2.42 -34.01 8.61
CA GLY A 221 -1.03 -33.63 8.40
C GLY A 221 -0.75 -33.00 7.03
N THR A 222 -1.78 -32.61 6.28
CA THR A 222 -1.70 -32.14 4.89
C THR A 222 -2.50 -30.86 4.65
N GLU A 223 -2.04 -30.04 3.70
CA GLU A 223 -2.83 -28.95 3.09
C GLU A 223 -3.46 -29.47 1.79
N ILE A 224 -4.77 -29.35 1.66
CA ILE A 224 -5.54 -29.81 0.49
C ILE A 224 -5.95 -28.57 -0.30
N GLY A 225 -5.38 -28.42 -1.49
CA GLY A 225 -5.77 -27.39 -2.44
C GLY A 225 -6.82 -27.90 -3.41
N VAL A 226 -7.83 -27.08 -3.69
CA VAL A 226 -8.95 -27.40 -4.60
C VAL A 226 -9.26 -26.21 -5.49
N GLU A 227 -9.96 -26.47 -6.60
CA GLU A 227 -10.31 -25.42 -7.57
C GLU A 227 -11.24 -24.36 -6.94
N ASP A 228 -10.95 -23.07 -7.16
CA ASP A 228 -11.73 -21.90 -6.73
C ASP A 228 -12.67 -21.39 -7.86
N GLU A 229 -13.36 -20.27 -7.62
CA GLU A 229 -14.24 -19.63 -8.62
C GLU A 229 -13.52 -19.11 -9.88
N HIS A 230 -12.19 -19.09 -9.86
CA HIS A 230 -11.35 -18.66 -10.98
C HIS A 230 -10.74 -19.84 -11.74
N HIS A 231 -11.17 -21.06 -11.44
CA HIS A 231 -10.65 -22.29 -12.01
C HIS A 231 -9.16 -22.53 -11.68
N THR A 232 -8.70 -22.04 -10.53
CA THR A 232 -7.32 -22.19 -10.05
C THR A 232 -7.28 -22.96 -8.73
N ILE A 233 -6.20 -23.72 -8.49
CA ILE A 233 -6.04 -24.47 -7.22
C ILE A 233 -5.71 -23.47 -6.10
N SER A 234 -6.66 -23.27 -5.19
CA SER A 234 -6.48 -22.48 -3.96
C SER A 234 -6.14 -23.41 -2.79
N TYR A 235 -5.10 -23.05 -2.04
CA TYR A 235 -4.76 -23.65 -0.74
C TYR A 235 -5.27 -22.80 0.43
N HIS A 236 -6.00 -21.72 0.16
CA HIS A 236 -6.47 -20.74 1.13
C HIS A 236 -8.00 -20.70 1.15
N ILE A 237 -8.62 -21.88 1.24
CA ILE A 237 -10.08 -22.09 1.18
C ILE A 237 -10.82 -21.24 2.23
N GLU A 238 -10.16 -20.94 3.34
CA GLU A 238 -10.69 -20.06 4.38
C GLU A 238 -10.83 -18.60 3.97
N LYS A 239 -10.13 -18.19 2.91
CA LYS A 239 -10.10 -16.82 2.36
C LYS A 239 -10.97 -16.63 1.13
N ASP A 240 -11.29 -17.69 0.41
CA ASP A 240 -12.09 -17.61 -0.81
C ASP A 240 -13.47 -17.04 -0.50
N PHE A 241 -13.87 -16.00 -1.23
CA PHE A 241 -15.16 -15.34 -0.97
C PHE A 241 -16.32 -16.24 -1.44
N ARG A 242 -16.19 -16.86 -2.61
CA ARG A 242 -17.19 -17.79 -3.15
C ARG A 242 -17.08 -19.18 -2.51
N PRO A 243 -18.17 -19.96 -2.46
CA PRO A 243 -18.18 -21.24 -1.77
C PRO A 243 -17.66 -22.40 -2.63
N ASP A 244 -17.22 -22.15 -3.86
CA ASP A 244 -16.78 -23.15 -4.84
C ASP A 244 -15.65 -24.04 -4.30
N SER A 245 -14.60 -23.45 -3.73
CA SER A 245 -13.51 -24.23 -3.12
C SER A 245 -13.98 -25.04 -1.91
N ARG A 246 -14.91 -24.51 -1.11
CA ARG A 246 -15.52 -25.25 0.02
C ARG A 246 -16.35 -26.45 -0.48
N LEU A 247 -17.09 -26.27 -1.57
CA LEU A 247 -17.84 -27.35 -2.22
C LEU A 247 -16.89 -28.42 -2.76
N ASN A 248 -15.82 -27.99 -3.41
CA ASN A 248 -14.83 -28.90 -3.98
C ASN A 248 -14.09 -29.66 -2.87
N LEU A 249 -13.82 -29.05 -1.72
CA LEU A 249 -13.28 -29.76 -0.55
C LEU A 249 -14.27 -30.80 0.01
N LEU A 250 -15.55 -30.45 0.12
CA LEU A 250 -16.60 -31.40 0.51
C LEU A 250 -16.69 -32.57 -0.47
N THR A 251 -16.71 -32.28 -1.77
CA THR A 251 -16.73 -33.27 -2.85
C THR A 251 -15.50 -34.19 -2.81
N PHE A 252 -14.32 -33.63 -2.56
CA PHE A 252 -13.10 -34.40 -2.35
C PHE A 252 -13.26 -35.39 -1.19
N PHE A 253 -13.74 -34.94 -0.03
CA PHE A 253 -13.92 -35.85 1.10
C PHE A 253 -15.04 -36.85 0.87
N ALA A 254 -16.15 -36.48 0.23
CA ALA A 254 -17.24 -37.40 -0.12
C ALA A 254 -16.71 -38.63 -0.90
N LYS A 255 -15.74 -38.40 -1.80
CA LYS A 255 -15.09 -39.44 -2.60
C LYS A 255 -14.04 -40.25 -1.84
N ASN A 256 -13.30 -39.61 -0.93
CA ASN A 256 -12.03 -40.16 -0.45
C ASN A 256 -12.01 -40.52 1.05
N PHE A 257 -12.94 -40.02 1.88
CA PHE A 257 -12.84 -40.14 3.34
C PHE A 257 -12.74 -41.61 3.80
N SER A 258 -13.50 -42.52 3.19
CA SER A 258 -13.50 -43.95 3.54
C SER A 258 -12.15 -44.65 3.30
N SER A 259 -11.26 -44.05 2.49
CA SER A 259 -9.91 -44.57 2.24
C SER A 259 -8.88 -44.09 3.26
N TYR A 260 -9.23 -43.12 4.11
CA TYR A 260 -8.36 -42.68 5.20
C TYR A 260 -8.37 -43.68 6.35
N LYS A 261 -7.21 -43.92 6.95
CA LYS A 261 -7.03 -44.78 8.13
C LYS A 261 -6.27 -44.02 9.20
N TRP A 262 -6.64 -44.22 10.45
CA TRP A 262 -5.93 -43.62 11.57
C TRP A 262 -4.53 -44.24 11.76
N ASP A 263 -3.52 -43.41 11.91
CA ASP A 263 -2.16 -43.78 12.28
C ASP A 263 -1.91 -43.40 13.74
N ASP A 264 -1.79 -44.39 14.62
CA ASP A 264 -1.60 -44.19 16.07
C ASP A 264 -0.26 -43.54 16.43
N ARG A 265 0.76 -43.70 15.59
CA ARG A 265 2.10 -43.14 15.86
C ARG A 265 2.12 -41.65 15.57
N LEU A 266 1.43 -41.24 14.50
CA LEU A 266 1.38 -39.86 14.06
C LEU A 266 0.19 -39.10 14.66
N GLY A 267 -0.85 -39.80 15.10
CA GLY A 267 -2.09 -39.22 15.62
C GLY A 267 -2.91 -38.50 14.55
N ILE A 268 -2.89 -39.01 13.32
CA ILE A 268 -3.55 -38.42 12.14
C ILE A 268 -4.16 -39.50 11.26
N PHE A 269 -5.08 -39.10 10.38
CA PHE A 269 -5.60 -39.91 9.30
C PHE A 269 -4.68 -39.87 8.07
N ILE A 270 -4.28 -41.03 7.57
CA ILE A 270 -3.44 -41.20 6.37
C ILE A 270 -4.23 -41.88 5.25
N ASN A 271 -4.00 -41.47 4.01
CA ASN A 271 -4.53 -42.13 2.83
C ASN A 271 -3.37 -42.48 1.88
N ASN A 272 -3.03 -43.77 1.82
CA ASN A 272 -1.90 -44.26 1.03
C ASN A 272 -2.17 -44.27 -0.49
N ASN A 273 -3.43 -44.05 -0.90
CA ASN A 273 -3.83 -44.03 -2.31
C ASN A 273 -3.69 -42.62 -2.93
N ILE A 274 -3.34 -41.62 -2.13
CA ILE A 274 -3.23 -40.22 -2.58
C ILE A 274 -1.76 -39.79 -2.59
N VAL A 275 -1.37 -39.14 -3.69
CA VAL A 275 -0.02 -38.58 -3.83
C VAL A 275 0.07 -37.28 -3.04
N ILE A 276 0.91 -37.27 -2.00
CA ILE A 276 1.20 -36.08 -1.19
C ILE A 276 2.51 -35.47 -1.66
N GLN A 277 2.46 -34.23 -2.16
CA GLN A 277 3.65 -33.48 -2.53
C GLN A 277 4.35 -32.93 -1.28
N LYS A 278 5.68 -32.89 -1.28
CA LYS A 278 6.42 -32.24 -0.20
C LYS A 278 6.29 -30.72 -0.34
N ALA A 279 5.98 -30.02 0.75
CA ALA A 279 6.03 -28.55 0.75
C ALA A 279 7.48 -28.08 0.49
N ASP A 280 7.65 -27.34 -0.60
CA ASP A 280 8.94 -26.80 -1.00
C ASP A 280 9.41 -25.66 -0.08
N ARG A 281 10.66 -25.22 -0.29
CA ARG A 281 11.28 -24.24 0.60
C ARG A 281 10.61 -22.87 0.47
N GLU A 282 10.19 -22.49 -0.72
CA GLU A 282 9.52 -21.25 -1.02
C GLU A 282 8.17 -21.16 -0.27
N THR A 283 7.35 -22.21 -0.33
CA THR A 283 6.08 -22.31 0.43
C THR A 283 6.32 -22.16 1.93
N GLN A 284 7.35 -22.80 2.48
CA GLN A 284 7.72 -22.65 3.90
C GLN A 284 8.08 -21.20 4.25
N LEU A 285 8.81 -20.50 3.38
CA LEU A 285 9.21 -19.11 3.60
C LEU A 285 8.02 -18.16 3.47
N PHE A 286 7.08 -18.41 2.57
CA PHE A 286 5.87 -17.58 2.42
C PHE A 286 4.99 -17.61 3.68
N GLN A 287 4.82 -18.79 4.30
CA GLN A 287 4.12 -18.87 5.59
C GLN A 287 4.82 -18.09 6.71
N LEU A 288 6.15 -17.98 6.67
CA LEU A 288 6.92 -17.19 7.64
C LEU A 288 6.76 -15.67 7.47
N LEU A 289 6.17 -15.18 6.37
CA LEU A 289 5.91 -13.75 6.19
C LEU A 289 4.88 -13.22 7.20
N ASN A 290 4.00 -14.08 7.73
CA ASN A 290 3.05 -13.77 8.81
C ASN A 290 3.60 -14.09 10.21
N ALA A 291 4.89 -14.40 10.35
CA ALA A 291 5.45 -14.71 11.66
C ALA A 291 5.27 -13.52 12.62
N LYS A 292 4.84 -13.80 13.87
CA LYS A 292 4.69 -12.77 14.92
C LYS A 292 6.01 -12.09 15.29
N THR A 293 7.13 -12.72 14.99
CA THR A 293 8.47 -12.20 15.25
C THR A 293 9.00 -11.50 14.00
N ASP A 294 9.21 -10.19 14.08
CA ASP A 294 9.64 -9.35 12.97
C ASP A 294 10.92 -9.86 12.28
N SER A 295 11.90 -10.31 13.07
CA SER A 295 13.15 -10.85 12.54
C SER A 295 12.95 -12.13 11.73
N VAL A 296 11.97 -12.95 12.05
CA VAL A 296 11.64 -14.17 11.29
C VAL A 296 11.01 -13.80 9.96
N ALA A 297 10.03 -12.88 9.98
CA ALA A 297 9.33 -12.43 8.78
C ALA A 297 10.27 -11.75 7.79
N ILE A 298 11.09 -10.78 8.24
CA ILE A 298 12.00 -10.06 7.36
C ILE A 298 13.10 -10.97 6.80
N ASN A 299 13.60 -11.94 7.56
CA ASN A 299 14.57 -12.92 7.07
C ASN A 299 13.95 -13.87 6.04
N ALA A 300 12.68 -14.23 6.21
CA ALA A 300 11.95 -15.01 5.22
C ALA A 300 11.77 -14.22 3.92
N PHE A 301 11.37 -12.95 4.01
CA PHE A 301 11.26 -12.04 2.87
C PHE A 301 12.60 -11.89 2.11
N ILE A 302 13.69 -11.57 2.81
CA ILE A 302 15.05 -11.47 2.24
C ILE A 302 15.53 -12.82 1.64
N SER A 303 15.05 -13.94 2.18
CA SER A 303 15.35 -15.25 1.61
C SER A 303 14.60 -15.46 0.30
N LEU A 304 13.31 -15.12 0.26
CA LEU A 304 12.45 -15.25 -0.94
C LEU A 304 12.91 -14.38 -2.10
N THR A 305 13.45 -13.19 -1.84
CA THR A 305 14.02 -12.36 -2.91
C THR A 305 15.17 -13.03 -3.65
N ARG A 306 15.71 -14.17 -3.20
CA ARG A 306 16.85 -14.87 -3.82
C ARG A 306 16.52 -16.29 -4.26
N ARG A 307 15.22 -16.62 -4.36
CA ARG A 307 14.71 -17.94 -4.72
C ARG A 307 14.30 -18.01 -6.19
N ASN A 308 13.72 -19.15 -6.59
CA ASN A 308 13.25 -19.36 -7.95
C ASN A 308 12.20 -18.30 -8.34
N VAL A 309 12.48 -17.55 -9.41
CA VAL A 309 11.63 -16.44 -9.88
C VAL A 309 10.20 -16.89 -10.17
N ILE A 310 10.04 -18.00 -10.91
CA ILE A 310 8.72 -18.49 -11.34
C ILE A 310 7.88 -18.87 -10.11
N LYS A 311 8.48 -19.64 -9.18
CA LYS A 311 7.78 -20.11 -7.97
C LYS A 311 7.41 -18.96 -7.04
N VAL A 312 8.34 -18.02 -6.79
CA VAL A 312 8.07 -16.87 -5.91
C VAL A 312 6.99 -15.97 -6.50
N LYS A 313 7.00 -15.74 -7.82
CA LYS A 313 5.94 -14.95 -8.46
C LYS A 313 4.57 -15.62 -8.36
N ALA A 314 4.49 -16.94 -8.60
CA ALA A 314 3.25 -17.69 -8.45
C ALA A 314 2.72 -17.61 -7.02
N LEU A 315 3.56 -17.92 -6.01
CA LEU A 315 3.15 -17.83 -4.61
C LEU A 315 2.80 -16.41 -4.17
N ALA A 316 3.48 -15.38 -4.68
CA ALA A 316 3.13 -14.00 -4.41
C ALA A 316 1.75 -13.66 -4.98
N ASP A 317 1.43 -14.11 -6.19
CA ASP A 317 0.11 -13.91 -6.80
C ASP A 317 -0.97 -14.67 -6.02
N ASP A 318 -0.70 -15.90 -5.57
CA ASP A 318 -1.61 -16.70 -4.76
C ASP A 318 -1.90 -16.03 -3.40
N TYR A 319 -0.86 -15.58 -2.69
CA TYR A 319 -0.98 -14.95 -1.38
C TYR A 319 -1.61 -13.55 -1.43
N ASP A 320 -1.34 -12.76 -2.48
CA ASP A 320 -1.94 -11.43 -2.69
C ASP A 320 -3.44 -11.56 -2.98
N LYS A 321 -3.84 -12.49 -3.85
CA LYS A 321 -5.26 -12.76 -4.14
C LYS A 321 -6.04 -13.24 -2.93
N ALA A 322 -5.45 -14.10 -2.11
CA ALA A 322 -6.07 -14.64 -0.91
C ALA A 322 -6.05 -13.66 0.30
N ASP A 323 -5.55 -12.43 0.12
CA ASP A 323 -5.42 -11.41 1.18
C ASP A 323 -4.79 -12.01 2.46
N ILE A 324 -3.69 -12.75 2.27
CA ILE A 324 -2.99 -13.39 3.37
C ILE A 324 -2.27 -12.32 4.17
N ARG A 325 -2.59 -12.24 5.46
CA ARG A 325 -1.95 -11.32 6.40
C ARG A 325 -0.45 -11.58 6.47
N PHE A 326 0.29 -10.51 6.72
CA PHE A 326 1.73 -10.51 6.82
C PHE A 326 2.18 -9.64 8.00
N ASN A 327 3.43 -9.81 8.42
CA ASN A 327 4.03 -9.00 9.47
C ASN A 327 4.26 -7.56 8.96
N TRP A 328 3.88 -6.57 9.78
CA TRP A 328 3.98 -5.15 9.48
C TRP A 328 5.40 -4.62 9.26
N VAL A 329 6.45 -5.35 9.66
CA VAL A 329 7.85 -5.01 9.39
C VAL A 329 8.20 -5.11 7.90
N LEU A 330 7.41 -5.86 7.13
CA LEU A 330 7.61 -6.04 5.70
C LEU A 330 7.18 -4.78 4.93
N PRO A 331 7.63 -4.61 3.67
CA PRO A 331 7.15 -3.53 2.82
C PRO A 331 5.62 -3.51 2.73
N THR A 332 5.02 -2.33 2.53
CA THR A 332 3.56 -2.12 2.53
C THR A 332 2.80 -3.09 1.61
N PHE A 333 3.40 -3.44 0.46
CA PHE A 333 2.86 -4.43 -0.49
C PHE A 333 3.87 -5.57 -0.68
N PRO A 334 4.04 -6.47 0.30
CA PRO A 334 5.18 -7.38 0.32
C PRO A 334 5.16 -8.35 -0.86
N TYR A 335 3.98 -8.83 -1.28
CA TYR A 335 3.86 -9.74 -2.41
C TYR A 335 4.21 -9.05 -3.74
N ARG A 336 3.78 -7.80 -3.95
CA ARG A 336 4.19 -7.00 -5.11
C ARG A 336 5.68 -6.74 -5.12
N PHE A 337 6.26 -6.40 -3.97
CA PHE A 337 7.71 -6.22 -3.84
C PHE A 337 8.46 -7.52 -4.16
N LEU A 338 8.05 -8.67 -3.61
CA LEU A 338 8.69 -9.96 -3.88
C LEU A 338 8.71 -10.30 -5.37
N ARG A 339 7.60 -10.06 -6.10
CA ARG A 339 7.53 -10.28 -7.56
C ARG A 339 8.60 -9.51 -8.32
N GLN A 340 8.87 -8.27 -7.92
CA GLN A 340 9.86 -7.42 -8.60
C GLN A 340 11.28 -7.72 -8.10
N MET A 341 11.45 -7.86 -6.79
CA MET A 341 12.76 -8.04 -6.17
C MET A 341 13.39 -9.39 -6.53
N VAL A 342 12.61 -10.47 -6.64
CA VAL A 342 13.16 -11.77 -7.07
C VAL A 342 13.68 -11.74 -8.50
N VAL A 343 13.03 -10.97 -9.38
CA VAL A 343 13.50 -10.76 -10.76
C VAL A 343 14.77 -9.91 -10.78
N LEU A 344 14.83 -8.85 -9.95
CA LEU A 344 16.01 -8.00 -9.85
C LEU A 344 17.25 -8.77 -9.38
N THR A 345 17.13 -9.52 -8.28
CA THR A 345 18.27 -10.27 -7.73
C THR A 345 18.72 -11.40 -8.66
N ASP A 346 17.79 -12.06 -9.35
CA ASP A 346 18.11 -13.08 -10.35
C ASP A 346 18.84 -12.48 -11.54
N TYR A 347 18.38 -11.33 -12.04
CA TYR A 347 19.07 -10.56 -13.07
C TYR A 347 20.48 -10.15 -12.60
N CYS A 348 20.61 -9.64 -11.38
CA CYS A 348 21.90 -9.25 -10.82
C CYS A 348 22.85 -10.45 -10.69
N LYS A 349 22.36 -11.62 -10.28
CA LYS A 349 23.14 -12.85 -10.18
C LYS A 349 23.66 -13.30 -11.55
N HIS A 350 22.80 -13.36 -12.56
CA HIS A 350 23.18 -13.75 -13.92
C HIS A 350 24.19 -12.79 -14.56
N ASN A 351 24.12 -11.50 -14.20
CA ASN A 351 24.99 -10.45 -14.75
C ASN A 351 26.18 -10.07 -13.84
N GLN A 352 26.43 -10.84 -12.77
CA GLN A 352 27.51 -10.59 -11.81
C GLN A 352 27.50 -9.15 -11.27
N ILE A 353 26.32 -8.71 -10.80
CA ILE A 353 26.10 -7.41 -10.17
C ILE A 353 25.90 -7.64 -8.68
N ASP A 354 26.68 -6.95 -7.85
CA ASP A 354 26.49 -7.00 -6.41
C ASP A 354 25.28 -6.16 -6.01
N TYR A 355 24.25 -6.83 -5.50
CA TYR A 355 23.06 -6.23 -4.90
C TYR A 355 23.02 -6.39 -3.39
N TRP A 356 23.98 -7.12 -2.79
CA TRP A 356 24.02 -7.36 -1.35
C TRP A 356 24.86 -6.29 -0.63
N GLY A 357 25.92 -5.84 -1.28
CA GLY A 357 26.79 -4.76 -0.84
C GLY A 357 27.70 -5.12 0.33
N SER A 358 28.57 -4.18 0.68
CA SER A 358 29.50 -4.32 1.81
C SER A 358 28.81 -4.15 3.17
N ALA A 359 29.43 -4.70 4.23
CA ALA A 359 28.97 -4.46 5.60
C ALA A 359 28.99 -2.97 5.98
N LYS A 360 29.97 -2.22 5.47
CA LYS A 360 30.09 -0.76 5.66
C LYS A 360 28.89 -0.01 5.08
N LEU A 361 28.44 -0.38 3.86
CA LEU A 361 27.25 0.22 3.26
C LEU A 361 26.00 -0.06 4.10
N ARG A 362 25.80 -1.31 4.53
CA ARG A 362 24.66 -1.67 5.40
C ARG A 362 24.68 -0.97 6.75
N GLN A 363 25.85 -0.73 7.35
CA GLN A 363 25.98 0.07 8.57
C GLN A 363 25.54 1.51 8.35
N LYS A 364 25.94 2.14 7.23
CA LYS A 364 25.49 3.50 6.90
C LYS A 364 23.98 3.57 6.68
N ILE A 365 23.40 2.58 5.99
CA ILE A 365 21.94 2.47 5.83
C ILE A 365 21.26 2.38 7.20
N ALA A 366 21.78 1.55 8.11
CA ALA A 366 21.25 1.43 9.47
C ALA A 366 21.31 2.74 10.26
N LEU A 367 22.33 3.59 10.05
CA LEU A 367 22.38 4.93 10.66
C LEU A 367 21.27 5.84 10.13
N LEU A 368 20.96 5.79 8.84
CA LEU A 368 19.90 6.60 8.23
C LEU A 368 18.49 6.20 8.69
N LYS A 369 18.31 4.96 9.17
CA LYS A 369 17.06 4.52 9.80
C LYS A 369 16.78 5.18 11.16
N ASN A 370 17.77 5.81 11.78
CA ASN A 370 17.60 6.40 13.11
C ASN A 370 16.79 7.70 13.04
N ASN A 371 15.55 7.67 13.49
CA ASN A 371 14.64 8.83 13.52
C ASN A 371 15.05 9.95 14.49
N ARG A 372 16.10 9.75 15.31
CA ARG A 372 16.67 10.77 16.19
C ARG A 372 17.87 11.49 15.59
N LEU A 373 18.23 11.15 14.35
CA LEU A 373 19.36 11.77 13.67
C LEU A 373 18.96 13.20 13.24
N GLY A 374 19.59 14.21 13.86
CA GLY A 374 19.38 15.60 13.47
C GLY A 374 19.82 15.87 12.03
N PHE A 375 19.22 16.89 11.40
CA PHE A 375 19.40 17.25 10.00
C PHE A 375 20.87 17.25 9.55
N LYS A 376 21.72 18.03 10.24
CA LYS A 376 23.15 18.15 9.90
C LYS A 376 23.84 16.79 9.79
N LYS A 377 23.62 15.92 10.79
CA LYS A 377 24.29 14.62 10.83
C LYS A 377 23.76 13.67 9.76
N ARG A 378 22.46 13.73 9.48
CA ARG A 378 21.84 12.98 8.39
C ARG A 378 22.44 13.39 7.04
N HIS A 379 22.48 14.69 6.77
CA HIS A 379 23.02 15.23 5.53
C HIS A 379 24.51 14.86 5.35
N GLU A 380 25.32 14.94 6.41
CA GLU A 380 26.73 14.49 6.39
C GLU A 380 26.85 13.01 5.97
N ILE A 381 25.96 12.13 6.46
CA ILE A 381 25.98 10.70 6.10
C ILE A 381 25.53 10.51 4.65
N GLU A 382 24.48 11.20 4.22
CA GLU A 382 23.99 11.16 2.84
C GLU A 382 25.07 11.62 1.85
N ASP A 383 25.69 12.77 2.10
CA ASP A 383 26.77 13.31 1.27
C ASP A 383 27.96 12.33 1.24
N ASN A 384 28.32 11.75 2.39
CA ASN A 384 29.35 10.73 2.44
C ASN A 384 28.98 9.44 1.67
N ILE A 385 27.70 9.09 1.53
CA ILE A 385 27.28 7.98 0.66
C ILE A 385 27.37 8.42 -0.80
N ILE A 386 26.79 9.58 -1.16
CA ILE A 386 26.78 10.12 -2.53
C ILE A 386 28.19 10.20 -3.12
N GLU A 387 29.17 10.67 -2.33
CA GLU A 387 30.56 10.86 -2.78
C GLU A 387 31.35 9.56 -2.93
N ASN A 388 30.99 8.51 -2.18
CA ASN A 388 31.82 7.31 -2.04
C ASN A 388 31.17 6.03 -2.58
N ILE A 389 29.86 6.01 -2.79
CA ILE A 389 29.20 4.85 -3.37
C ILE A 389 29.56 4.74 -4.86
N THR A 390 29.84 3.53 -5.33
CA THR A 390 30.19 3.29 -6.74
C THR A 390 28.96 2.90 -7.57
N VAL A 391 29.09 2.99 -8.91
CA VAL A 391 28.06 2.48 -9.85
C VAL A 391 27.78 0.99 -9.66
N ASN A 392 28.73 0.23 -9.11
CA ASN A 392 28.55 -1.19 -8.82
C ASN A 392 27.86 -1.45 -7.48
N GLU A 393 27.89 -0.50 -6.54
CA GLU A 393 27.29 -0.65 -5.21
C GLU A 393 25.90 0.00 -5.09
N ILE A 394 25.53 0.90 -5.99
CA ILE A 394 24.25 1.63 -5.91
C ILE A 394 23.03 0.70 -5.86
N THR A 395 23.09 -0.41 -6.59
CA THR A 395 22.01 -1.41 -6.61
C THR A 395 21.85 -2.11 -5.27
N ALA A 396 22.95 -2.29 -4.51
CA ALA A 396 22.86 -2.81 -3.16
C ALA A 396 22.21 -1.81 -2.19
N PHE A 397 22.50 -0.51 -2.34
CA PHE A 397 21.81 0.53 -1.58
C PHE A 397 20.30 0.50 -1.85
N GLU A 398 19.89 0.49 -3.12
CA GLU A 398 18.48 0.39 -3.52
C GLU A 398 17.80 -0.85 -2.95
N TYR A 399 18.43 -2.03 -3.05
CA TYR A 399 17.90 -3.29 -2.55
C TYR A 399 17.56 -3.22 -1.05
N TRP A 400 18.47 -2.69 -0.23
CA TRP A 400 18.24 -2.56 1.21
C TRP A 400 17.22 -1.48 1.57
N CYS A 401 17.15 -0.40 0.80
CA CYS A 401 16.11 0.61 0.97
C CYS A 401 14.71 0.07 0.61
N LEU A 402 14.58 -0.81 -0.38
CA LEU A 402 13.32 -1.49 -0.69
C LEU A 402 12.89 -2.46 0.41
N ILE A 403 13.82 -3.20 1.01
CA ILE A 403 13.53 -4.09 2.15
C ILE A 403 13.00 -3.30 3.35
N ASN A 404 13.56 -2.12 3.59
CA ASN A 404 13.24 -1.26 4.73
C ASN A 404 12.32 -0.10 4.31
N GLU A 405 11.39 -0.34 3.39
CA GLU A 405 10.50 0.70 2.85
C GLU A 405 9.66 1.38 3.96
N GLN A 406 9.30 0.66 5.01
CA GLN A 406 8.56 1.21 6.15
C GLN A 406 9.35 2.27 6.96
N ASP A 407 10.66 2.37 6.80
CA ASP A 407 11.50 3.37 7.48
C ASP A 407 11.46 4.70 6.71
N PHE A 408 10.46 5.55 7.00
CA PHE A 408 10.24 6.85 6.34
C PHE A 408 11.52 7.69 6.18
N ASP A 409 12.28 7.89 7.26
CA ASP A 409 13.53 8.67 7.23
C ASP A 409 14.56 8.09 6.24
N LEU A 410 14.69 6.76 6.20
CA LEU A 410 15.58 6.10 5.26
C LEU A 410 15.09 6.31 3.82
N THR A 411 13.79 6.22 3.56
CA THR A 411 13.25 6.36 2.20
C THR A 411 13.47 7.76 1.62
N TYR A 412 13.35 8.82 2.43
CA TYR A 412 13.69 10.18 2.01
C TYR A 412 15.20 10.35 1.77
N SER A 413 16.03 9.89 2.72
CA SER A 413 17.49 9.90 2.51
C SER A 413 17.88 9.14 1.23
N ALA A 414 17.24 7.99 0.96
CA ALA A 414 17.45 7.22 -0.26
C ALA A 414 17.00 7.98 -1.51
N GLY A 415 15.87 8.70 -1.44
CA GLY A 415 15.40 9.57 -2.51
C GLY A 415 16.46 10.57 -2.96
N ARG A 416 17.02 11.33 -2.00
CA ARG A 416 18.08 12.30 -2.24
C ARG A 416 19.36 11.65 -2.76
N ILE A 417 19.84 10.60 -2.08
CA ILE A 417 21.08 9.90 -2.45
C ILE A 417 21.01 9.39 -3.88
N LEU A 418 19.92 8.71 -4.25
CA LEU A 418 19.74 8.15 -5.58
C LEU A 418 19.66 9.26 -6.64
N ASP A 419 18.92 10.34 -6.38
CA ASP A 419 18.78 11.43 -7.34
C ASP A 419 20.12 12.10 -7.65
N VAL A 420 20.87 12.48 -6.62
CA VAL A 420 22.18 13.10 -6.77
C VAL A 420 23.17 12.13 -7.42
N PHE A 421 23.21 10.87 -6.94
CA PHE A 421 24.14 9.87 -7.44
C PHE A 421 23.95 9.60 -8.93
N TYR A 422 22.72 9.34 -9.35
CA TYR A 422 22.43 9.05 -10.76
C TYR A 422 22.72 10.23 -11.66
N SER A 423 22.44 11.45 -11.20
CA SER A 423 22.71 12.66 -11.97
C SER A 423 24.21 12.86 -12.18
N LYS A 424 25.03 12.71 -11.13
CA LYS A 424 26.48 12.89 -11.18
C LYS A 424 27.23 11.78 -11.91
N ASN A 425 26.66 10.57 -11.97
CA ASN A 425 27.28 9.42 -12.61
C ASN A 425 26.59 9.02 -13.93
N TRP A 426 25.71 9.86 -14.47
CA TRP A 426 24.89 9.51 -15.63
C TRP A 426 25.71 9.12 -16.85
N GLU A 427 26.76 9.89 -17.15
CA GLU A 427 27.67 9.60 -18.27
C GLU A 427 28.34 8.21 -18.13
N LYS A 428 28.71 7.81 -16.91
CA LYS A 428 29.28 6.47 -16.67
C LYS A 428 28.24 5.36 -16.87
N ILE A 429 26.97 5.64 -16.61
CA ILE A 429 25.87 4.68 -16.74
C ILE A 429 25.54 4.47 -18.22
N ILE A 430 25.34 5.54 -18.99
CA ILE A 430 24.94 5.43 -20.40
C ILE A 430 26.04 4.85 -21.31
N HIS A 431 27.31 5.06 -20.94
CA HIS A 431 28.45 4.50 -21.69
C HIS A 431 28.82 3.07 -21.25
N SER A 432 28.18 2.53 -20.21
CA SER A 432 28.37 1.17 -19.77
C SER A 432 27.13 0.35 -20.08
N LYS A 433 27.21 -0.52 -21.11
CA LYS A 433 26.09 -1.41 -21.49
C LYS A 433 25.51 -2.14 -20.27
N LYS A 434 26.36 -2.69 -19.41
CA LYS A 434 25.95 -3.40 -18.19
C LYS A 434 25.15 -2.50 -17.23
N GLN A 435 25.56 -1.26 -17.04
CA GLN A 435 24.89 -0.33 -16.12
C GLN A 435 23.62 0.26 -16.75
N LEU A 436 23.63 0.59 -18.04
CA LEU A 436 22.45 1.05 -18.76
C LEU A 436 21.36 -0.01 -18.79
N ASP A 437 21.70 -1.25 -19.12
CA ASP A 437 20.77 -2.40 -19.11
C ASP A 437 20.18 -2.61 -17.71
N LEU A 438 21.02 -2.57 -16.66
CA LEU A 438 20.56 -2.66 -15.27
C LEU A 438 19.63 -1.49 -14.89
N TYR A 439 19.95 -0.27 -15.30
CA TYR A 439 19.13 0.91 -15.02
C TYR A 439 17.73 0.78 -15.65
N LEU A 440 17.67 0.35 -16.91
CA LEU A 440 16.41 0.11 -17.62
C LEU A 440 15.62 -1.05 -17.00
N LYS A 441 16.30 -2.13 -16.60
CA LYS A 441 15.65 -3.23 -15.86
C LYS A 441 15.03 -2.73 -14.57
N LYS A 442 15.76 -1.92 -13.79
CA LYS A 442 15.24 -1.31 -12.55
C LYS A 442 14.05 -0.41 -12.81
N ALA A 443 14.10 0.45 -13.84
CA ALA A 443 12.97 1.31 -14.21
C ALA A 443 11.70 0.49 -14.53
N ALA A 444 11.82 -0.66 -15.19
CA ALA A 444 10.70 -1.55 -15.47
C ALA A 444 10.16 -2.23 -14.20
N LEU A 445 11.03 -2.70 -13.31
CA LEU A 445 10.60 -3.42 -12.10
C LEU A 445 10.00 -2.47 -11.07
N TYR A 446 10.59 -1.29 -10.88
CA TYR A 446 10.22 -0.35 -9.83
C TYR A 446 8.84 0.28 -10.03
N ARG A 447 8.41 0.50 -11.29
CA ARG A 447 7.03 0.95 -11.59
C ARG A 447 5.94 -0.05 -11.16
N TYR A 448 6.27 -1.32 -10.97
CA TYR A 448 5.32 -2.36 -10.57
C TYR A 448 5.33 -2.67 -9.07
N LEU A 449 6.05 -1.87 -8.26
CA LEU A 449 5.95 -1.94 -6.81
C LEU A 449 4.57 -1.48 -6.30
N GLY A 450 3.86 -0.65 -7.09
CA GLY A 450 2.51 -0.20 -6.78
C GLY A 450 2.44 0.81 -5.63
N ILE A 451 3.51 1.58 -5.44
CA ILE A 451 3.67 2.53 -4.33
C ILE A 451 4.24 3.86 -4.82
N HIS A 452 3.90 4.97 -4.17
CA HIS A 452 4.45 6.29 -4.49
C HIS A 452 5.94 6.40 -4.14
N GLY A 453 6.69 7.18 -4.92
CA GLY A 453 8.12 7.44 -4.72
C GLY A 453 8.86 7.71 -6.04
N ILE A 454 10.13 8.10 -5.95
CA ILE A 454 10.99 8.31 -7.13
C ILE A 454 11.28 7.02 -7.88
N SER A 455 11.01 5.85 -7.29
CA SER A 455 11.06 4.53 -7.94
C SER A 455 10.26 4.48 -9.26
N ASN A 456 9.14 5.23 -9.35
CA ASN A 456 8.33 5.33 -10.57
C ASN A 456 8.92 6.29 -11.62
N ASN A 457 9.91 7.10 -11.24
CA ASN A 457 10.44 8.20 -12.05
C ASN A 457 11.81 7.87 -12.69
N PHE A 458 12.32 6.65 -12.59
CA PHE A 458 13.65 6.29 -13.12
C PHE A 458 13.80 6.67 -14.61
N ILE A 459 12.77 6.43 -15.42
CA ILE A 459 12.80 6.74 -16.85
C ILE A 459 12.92 8.26 -17.15
N LYS A 460 12.62 9.15 -16.20
CA LYS A 460 12.74 10.60 -16.37
C LYS A 460 14.18 11.08 -16.60
N LYS A 461 15.20 10.31 -16.21
CA LYS A 461 16.62 10.69 -16.43
C LYS A 461 17.01 10.77 -17.91
N PHE A 462 16.18 10.21 -18.79
CA PHE A 462 16.41 10.27 -20.24
C PHE A 462 15.87 11.54 -20.91
N VAL A 463 15.06 12.35 -20.22
CA VAL A 463 14.38 13.53 -20.79
C VAL A 463 15.37 14.61 -21.26
N GLU A 464 15.13 15.18 -22.45
CA GLU A 464 15.91 16.30 -23.02
C GLU A 464 17.42 16.06 -23.19
N ARG A 465 17.82 14.85 -23.56
CA ARG A 465 19.25 14.52 -23.69
C ARG A 465 19.77 14.45 -25.12
N GLY A 466 18.88 14.45 -26.11
CA GLY A 466 19.26 14.47 -27.52
C GLY A 466 20.06 13.23 -27.95
N ASP A 467 20.86 13.39 -29.01
CA ASP A 467 21.46 12.27 -29.74
C ASP A 467 22.51 11.49 -28.94
N SER A 468 23.20 12.15 -27.99
CA SER A 468 24.27 11.52 -27.19
C SER A 468 23.79 10.33 -26.35
N ILE A 469 22.49 10.25 -26.06
CA ILE A 469 21.88 9.13 -25.32
C ILE A 469 21.07 8.21 -26.25
N ILE A 470 20.50 8.74 -27.32
CA ILE A 470 19.73 7.96 -28.30
C ILE A 470 20.60 6.88 -28.93
N ASP A 471 21.87 7.19 -29.25
CA ASP A 471 22.78 6.24 -29.89
C ASP A 471 23.12 5.02 -29.01
N PRO A 472 23.54 5.17 -27.73
CA PRO A 472 23.65 4.05 -26.80
C PRO A 472 22.37 3.23 -26.67
N LEU A 473 21.20 3.88 -26.60
CA LEU A 473 19.92 3.19 -26.46
C LEU A 473 19.53 2.39 -27.71
N LYS A 474 19.77 2.91 -28.92
CA LYS A 474 19.52 2.20 -30.19
C LYS A 474 20.41 0.96 -30.36
N LYS A 475 21.58 0.94 -29.70
CA LYS A 475 22.50 -0.20 -29.68
C LYS A 475 22.09 -1.30 -28.70
N ILE A 476 21.06 -1.08 -27.87
CA ILE A 476 20.54 -2.11 -26.96
C ILE A 476 19.83 -3.18 -27.79
N ASN A 477 20.46 -4.35 -27.84
CA ASN A 477 19.85 -5.58 -28.34
C ASN A 477 19.79 -6.58 -27.18
N SER A 478 18.72 -6.51 -26.40
CA SER A 478 18.49 -7.36 -25.22
C SER A 478 17.32 -8.30 -25.48
N SER A 479 17.48 -9.57 -25.13
CA SER A 479 16.38 -10.54 -25.10
C SER A 479 15.47 -10.37 -23.88
N ASP A 480 15.87 -9.54 -22.92
CA ASP A 480 15.03 -9.17 -21.78
C ASP A 480 13.99 -8.14 -22.24
N THR A 481 12.72 -8.56 -22.24
CA THR A 481 11.59 -7.74 -22.71
C THR A 481 11.42 -6.44 -21.94
N ASP A 482 11.77 -6.42 -20.66
CA ASP A 482 11.69 -5.21 -19.84
C ASP A 482 12.69 -4.17 -20.32
N ILE A 483 13.93 -4.59 -20.57
CA ILE A 483 15.01 -3.72 -21.03
C ILE A 483 14.69 -3.18 -22.43
N ALA A 484 14.26 -4.05 -23.35
CA ALA A 484 13.90 -3.65 -24.71
C ALA A 484 12.74 -2.62 -24.72
N ALA A 485 11.70 -2.87 -23.92
CA ALA A 485 10.57 -1.94 -23.79
C ALA A 485 10.99 -0.60 -23.18
N GLN A 486 11.77 -0.61 -22.09
CA GLN A 486 12.25 0.62 -21.45
C GLN A 486 13.23 1.40 -22.33
N ALA A 487 14.09 0.74 -23.11
CA ALA A 487 14.94 1.40 -24.10
C ALA A 487 14.08 2.15 -25.13
N GLY A 488 13.02 1.52 -25.64
CA GLY A 488 12.07 2.15 -26.54
C GLY A 488 11.38 3.38 -25.95
N PHE A 489 10.98 3.32 -24.67
CA PHE A 489 10.44 4.50 -23.97
C PHE A 489 11.50 5.59 -23.77
N ALA A 490 12.71 5.22 -23.35
CA ALA A 490 13.82 6.14 -23.15
C ALA A 490 14.19 6.91 -24.42
N ILE A 491 14.21 6.26 -25.59
CA ILE A 491 14.48 6.92 -26.88
C ILE A 491 13.45 8.01 -27.17
N LYS A 492 12.16 7.73 -26.91
CA LYS A 492 11.08 8.71 -27.11
C LYS A 492 11.25 9.91 -26.19
N LEU A 493 11.59 9.69 -24.92
CA LEU A 493 11.80 10.76 -23.95
C LEU A 493 13.05 11.59 -24.25
N ALA A 494 14.12 10.97 -24.73
CA ALA A 494 15.37 11.66 -25.05
C ALA A 494 15.23 12.69 -26.18
N GLY A 495 14.33 12.44 -27.13
CA GLY A 495 14.00 13.37 -28.21
C GLY A 495 12.93 14.41 -27.85
N GLN A 496 12.30 14.31 -26.68
CA GLN A 496 11.23 15.23 -26.27
C GLN A 496 11.78 16.41 -25.48
N LYS A 497 11.30 17.60 -25.84
CA LYS A 497 11.53 18.82 -25.06
C LYS A 497 10.64 18.80 -23.82
N ALA A 498 11.24 18.85 -22.64
CA ALA A 498 10.58 19.08 -21.37
C ALA A 498 9.99 20.48 -21.41
N LEU A 499 8.71 20.56 -21.11
CA LEU A 499 8.06 21.85 -20.98
C LEU A 499 8.19 22.28 -19.52
N PRO A 500 8.52 23.57 -19.28
CA PRO A 500 8.36 24.11 -17.94
C PRO A 500 6.92 23.87 -17.50
N PRO A 501 6.69 23.48 -16.25
CA PRO A 501 5.34 23.19 -15.80
C PRO A 501 4.52 24.48 -15.91
N LYS A 502 3.29 24.37 -16.44
CA LYS A 502 2.37 25.52 -16.45
C LYS A 502 1.77 25.66 -15.05
N PHE A 503 2.43 26.46 -14.22
CA PHE A 503 1.91 26.80 -12.90
C PHE A 503 0.93 27.96 -13.04
N ASP A 504 -0.31 27.65 -13.38
CA ASP A 504 -1.34 28.66 -13.64
C ASP A 504 -1.70 29.48 -12.38
N ARG A 505 -1.24 29.07 -11.17
CA ARG A 505 -1.61 29.70 -9.89
C ARG A 505 -0.49 29.69 -8.84
N LYS A 506 0.44 30.65 -8.94
CA LYS A 506 1.40 30.99 -7.86
C LYS A 506 0.71 31.43 -6.56
N PHE A 507 -0.50 31.98 -6.69
CA PHE A 507 -1.41 32.28 -5.60
C PHE A 507 -2.57 31.29 -5.58
N ASN A 508 -2.85 30.70 -4.42
CA ASN A 508 -4.02 29.84 -4.23
C ASN A 508 -4.58 29.99 -2.81
N ARG A 509 -5.64 29.26 -2.48
CA ARG A 509 -6.32 29.37 -1.17
C ARG A 509 -5.44 28.99 0.03
N GLY A 510 -4.36 28.23 -0.20
CA GLY A 510 -3.36 27.87 0.81
C GLY A 510 -2.07 28.67 0.72
N ASN A 511 -1.82 29.43 -0.35
CA ASN A 511 -0.60 30.19 -0.55
C ASN A 511 -0.92 31.59 -1.08
N TYR A 512 -0.96 32.58 -0.18
CA TYR A 512 -1.30 33.96 -0.50
C TYR A 512 -0.70 34.93 0.53
N ASP A 513 -0.49 36.18 0.12
CA ASP A 513 -0.08 37.24 1.04
C ASP A 513 -1.29 37.72 1.84
N THR A 514 -1.10 37.88 3.15
CA THR A 514 -2.16 38.32 4.07
C THR A 514 -1.65 39.46 4.93
N LEU A 515 -2.54 40.37 5.31
CA LEU A 515 -2.27 41.39 6.32
C LEU A 515 -3.12 41.09 7.55
N VAL A 516 -2.47 40.56 8.60
CA VAL A 516 -3.13 40.32 9.88
C VAL A 516 -3.05 41.58 10.73
N TYR A 517 -4.11 42.39 10.69
CA TYR A 517 -4.23 43.58 11.53
C TYR A 517 -4.60 43.20 12.97
N ASP A 518 -3.92 43.81 13.95
CA ASP A 518 -4.16 43.60 15.39
C ASP A 518 -4.25 42.11 15.76
N LEU A 519 -3.16 41.37 15.47
CA LEU A 519 -3.01 39.95 15.80
C LEU A 519 -3.42 39.61 17.26
N PRO A 520 -3.06 40.41 18.29
CA PRO A 520 -3.49 40.15 19.67
C PRO A 520 -5.01 40.18 19.85
N LYS A 521 -5.72 41.12 19.21
CA LYS A 521 -7.18 41.18 19.28
C LYS A 521 -7.82 39.97 18.61
N GLN A 522 -7.38 39.60 17.41
CA GLN A 522 -7.91 38.43 16.71
C GLN A 522 -7.68 37.14 17.51
N TYR A 523 -6.49 36.97 18.07
CA TYR A 523 -6.17 35.84 18.93
C TYR A 523 -7.09 35.79 20.16
N ARG A 524 -7.22 36.91 20.91
CA ARG A 524 -8.14 36.97 22.07
C ARG A 524 -9.57 36.63 21.69
N GLN A 525 -10.05 37.10 20.53
CA GLN A 525 -11.38 36.80 20.04
C GLN A 525 -11.58 35.30 19.83
N ILE A 526 -10.62 34.60 19.22
CA ILE A 526 -10.67 33.14 19.04
C ILE A 526 -10.73 32.42 20.40
N ILE A 527 -9.93 32.86 21.38
CA ILE A 527 -9.92 32.26 22.72
C ILE A 527 -11.29 32.39 23.41
N ILE A 528 -11.97 33.52 23.23
CA ILE A 528 -13.28 33.81 23.80
C ILE A 528 -14.40 33.05 23.07
N ASP A 529 -14.41 33.09 21.73
CA ASP A 529 -15.56 32.64 20.94
C ASP A 529 -15.58 31.15 20.70
N VAL A 530 -14.41 30.53 20.50
CA VAL A 530 -14.32 29.12 20.13
C VAL A 530 -14.22 28.27 21.40
N LYS A 531 -15.35 27.75 21.85
CA LYS A 531 -15.44 27.00 23.12
C LYS A 531 -14.79 25.63 23.05
N ASP A 532 -15.01 24.90 21.95
CA ASP A 532 -14.43 23.57 21.74
C ASP A 532 -12.90 23.67 21.60
N SER A 533 -12.18 22.84 22.36
CA SER A 533 -10.71 22.87 22.41
C SER A 533 -10.04 22.54 21.09
N LEU A 534 -10.56 21.58 20.32
CA LEU A 534 -9.94 21.15 19.07
C LEU A 534 -10.19 22.18 17.97
N ASN A 535 -11.42 22.69 17.89
CA ASN A 535 -11.77 23.77 16.97
C ASN A 535 -10.99 25.04 17.29
N ARG A 536 -10.75 25.33 18.58
CA ARG A 536 -9.94 26.47 18.99
C ARG A 536 -8.48 26.28 18.60
N ASP A 537 -7.88 25.12 18.83
CA ASP A 537 -6.52 24.80 18.36
C ASP A 537 -6.39 25.01 16.84
N ASN A 538 -7.36 24.51 16.06
CA ASN A 538 -7.38 24.71 14.62
C ASN A 538 -7.53 26.18 14.21
N ALA A 539 -8.40 26.94 14.88
CA ALA A 539 -8.58 28.36 14.61
C ALA A 539 -7.32 29.18 14.95
N VAL A 540 -6.66 28.84 16.07
CA VAL A 540 -5.39 29.43 16.49
C VAL A 540 -4.29 29.13 15.48
N SER A 541 -4.08 27.87 15.10
CA SER A 541 -3.10 27.51 14.06
C SER A 541 -3.41 28.17 12.72
N LYS A 542 -4.70 28.29 12.34
CA LYS A 542 -5.10 29.00 11.11
C LYS A 542 -4.73 30.48 11.17
N LEU A 543 -5.02 31.17 12.27
CA LEU A 543 -4.62 32.58 12.45
C LEU A 543 -3.09 32.73 12.34
N PHE A 544 -2.34 31.92 13.09
CA PHE A 544 -0.87 32.02 13.08
C PHE A 544 -0.26 31.64 11.74
N SER A 545 -0.88 30.73 10.99
CA SER A 545 -0.44 30.44 9.63
C SER A 545 -0.59 31.60 8.64
N THR A 546 -1.32 32.67 8.99
CA THR A 546 -1.54 33.84 8.12
C THR A 546 -0.63 35.03 8.42
N ILE A 547 0.18 34.98 9.49
CA ILE A 547 1.04 36.09 9.90
C ILE A 547 2.17 36.37 8.90
N ASN A 548 2.73 37.58 8.98
CA ASN A 548 3.93 37.97 8.24
C ASN A 548 5.21 37.79 9.07
N TYR A 549 6.36 37.85 8.42
CA TYR A 549 7.66 37.60 9.07
C TYR A 549 7.90 38.50 10.28
N ASP A 550 7.58 39.79 10.17
CA ASP A 550 7.72 40.80 11.22
C ASP A 550 6.84 40.54 12.46
N GLN A 551 5.82 39.70 12.33
CA GLN A 551 4.89 39.34 13.39
C GLN A 551 5.28 38.08 14.17
N ILE A 552 6.34 37.36 13.75
CA ILE A 552 6.77 36.10 14.39
C ILE A 552 7.03 36.29 15.89
N GLY A 553 7.74 37.35 16.29
CA GLY A 553 8.04 37.62 17.69
C GLY A 553 6.79 37.79 18.56
N LEU A 554 5.78 38.50 18.05
CA LEU A 554 4.49 38.68 18.73
C LEU A 554 3.68 37.37 18.77
N ALA A 555 3.74 36.57 17.71
CA ALA A 555 3.07 35.27 17.67
C ALA A 555 3.60 34.32 18.77
N PHE A 556 4.91 34.26 18.95
CA PHE A 556 5.52 33.50 20.04
C PHE A 556 5.06 33.96 21.42
N GLN A 557 5.00 35.28 21.66
CA GLN A 557 4.51 35.83 22.93
C GLN A 557 3.06 35.41 23.23
N LEU A 558 2.18 35.44 22.22
CA LEU A 558 0.78 35.04 22.38
C LEU A 558 0.64 33.53 22.61
N LEU A 559 1.48 32.73 21.95
CA LEU A 559 1.44 31.28 22.03
C LEU A 559 2.09 30.72 23.29
N GLU A 560 3.07 31.38 23.91
CA GLU A 560 3.89 30.82 25.01
C GLU A 560 3.01 30.16 26.08
N HIS A 561 1.94 30.84 26.51
CA HIS A 561 1.02 30.37 27.54
C HIS A 561 -0.19 29.58 27.03
N TYR A 562 -0.38 29.47 25.71
CA TYR A 562 -1.44 28.67 25.12
C TYR A 562 -1.07 27.18 25.13
N LYS A 563 -2.01 26.34 25.57
CA LYS A 563 -1.86 24.89 25.66
C LYS A 563 -2.68 24.21 24.57
N PHE A 564 -2.01 23.84 23.49
CA PHE A 564 -2.59 22.94 22.50
C PHE A 564 -2.86 21.57 23.10
N LYS A 565 -3.90 20.90 22.62
CA LYS A 565 -4.16 19.49 22.93
C LYS A 565 -3.06 18.58 22.36
N TRP A 566 -2.48 18.98 21.24
CA TRP A 566 -1.39 18.29 20.55
C TRP A 566 -0.18 19.22 20.45
N SER A 567 0.88 18.93 21.21
CA SER A 567 2.03 19.85 21.33
C SER A 567 2.67 20.18 19.98
N GLY A 568 2.91 19.17 19.13
CA GLY A 568 3.53 19.33 17.81
C GLY A 568 2.71 20.12 16.77
N SER A 569 1.55 20.68 17.14
CA SER A 569 0.76 21.57 16.28
C SER A 569 0.94 23.06 16.63
N LYS A 570 1.64 23.38 17.73
CA LYS A 570 1.71 24.73 18.28
C LYS A 570 2.54 25.68 17.41
N TYR A 571 3.68 25.21 16.92
CA TYR A 571 4.64 26.01 16.17
C TYR A 571 4.75 25.59 14.69
N THR A 572 3.74 24.92 14.15
CA THR A 572 3.70 24.43 12.76
C THR A 572 3.69 25.53 11.68
N PHE A 573 3.59 26.79 12.06
CA PHE A 573 3.77 27.90 11.12
C PHE A 573 5.26 28.17 10.86
N MET A 574 6.14 27.82 11.81
CA MET A 574 7.57 28.05 11.65
C MET A 574 8.20 27.09 10.65
N ASP A 575 7.85 25.80 10.70
CA ASP A 575 8.31 24.78 9.75
C ASP A 575 7.60 24.93 8.39
N ARG A 576 6.26 24.98 8.34
CA ARG A 576 5.50 24.86 7.08
C ARG A 576 5.31 26.16 6.32
N ASP A 577 5.32 27.30 7.01
CA ASP A 577 5.05 28.60 6.37
C ASP A 577 6.35 29.41 6.19
N PHE A 578 7.24 29.38 7.17
CA PHE A 578 8.52 30.10 7.13
C PHE A 578 9.74 29.24 6.77
N GLY A 579 9.61 27.91 6.77
CA GLY A 579 10.66 26.97 6.37
C GLY A 579 11.84 26.85 7.33
N PHE A 580 11.58 26.94 8.63
CA PHE A 580 12.55 26.61 9.69
C PHE A 580 12.33 25.17 10.16
N ILE A 581 12.41 24.21 9.23
CA ILE A 581 11.89 22.83 9.40
C ILE A 581 12.68 22.02 10.43
N ALA A 582 14.01 22.07 10.36
CA ALA A 582 14.88 21.28 11.25
C ALA A 582 15.07 21.90 12.65
N TYR A 583 14.42 23.02 12.96
CA TYR A 583 14.54 23.69 14.26
C TYR A 583 13.47 23.21 15.26
N ASP A 584 13.88 22.76 16.44
CA ASP A 584 12.96 22.29 17.48
C ASP A 584 12.36 23.47 18.27
N PHE A 585 11.21 23.96 17.83
CA PHE A 585 10.47 25.03 18.51
C PHE A 585 9.69 24.58 19.75
N GLU A 586 9.49 23.27 19.93
CA GLU A 586 8.87 22.72 21.14
C GLU A 586 9.81 22.88 22.34
N ASN A 587 11.13 22.78 22.12
CA ASN A 587 12.14 23.03 23.13
C ASN A 587 12.22 24.54 23.51
N PRO A 588 11.95 24.91 24.79
CA PRO A 588 12.00 26.30 25.22
C PRO A 588 13.37 26.98 25.07
N VAL A 589 14.47 26.24 25.23
CA VAL A 589 15.84 26.77 25.09
C VAL A 589 16.13 27.12 23.65
N SER A 590 15.83 26.21 22.72
CA SER A 590 15.94 26.47 21.28
C SER A 590 15.06 27.65 20.88
N ARG A 591 13.79 27.66 21.30
CA ARG A 591 12.86 28.75 21.01
C ARG A 591 13.39 30.12 21.49
N ALA A 592 13.90 30.20 22.71
CA ALA A 592 14.49 31.44 23.24
C ALA A 592 15.72 31.91 22.43
N GLN A 593 16.59 30.96 22.04
CA GLN A 593 17.73 31.26 21.18
C GLN A 593 17.29 31.79 19.81
N PHE A 594 16.31 31.15 19.17
CA PHE A 594 15.78 31.62 17.89
C PHE A 594 15.22 33.03 18.00
N ILE A 595 14.42 33.33 19.03
CA ILE A 595 13.87 34.67 19.26
C ILE A 595 14.96 35.71 19.43
N GLN A 596 16.02 35.42 20.18
CA GLN A 596 17.15 36.32 20.34
C GLN A 596 17.81 36.64 18.99
N ILE A 597 18.01 35.62 18.15
CA ILE A 597 18.57 35.81 16.80
C ILE A 597 17.60 36.61 15.93
N TYR A 598 16.33 36.24 15.89
CA TYR A 598 15.28 36.92 15.12
C TYR A 598 15.17 38.40 15.46
N GLN A 599 15.29 38.78 16.73
CA GLN A 599 15.21 40.18 17.17
C GLN A 599 16.47 41.00 16.87
N SER A 600 17.63 40.36 16.84
CA SER A 600 18.93 41.02 16.65
C SER A 600 19.39 41.08 15.19
N HIS A 601 18.70 40.38 14.29
CA HIS A 601 19.10 40.22 12.90
C HIS A 601 18.00 40.65 11.94
N THR A 602 18.38 41.15 10.77
CA THR A 602 17.48 41.27 9.63
C THR A 602 16.99 39.90 9.18
N GLN A 603 15.87 39.83 8.44
CA GLN A 603 15.35 38.57 7.90
C GLN A 603 16.41 37.75 7.15
N ALA A 604 17.21 38.39 6.30
CA ALA A 604 18.28 37.72 5.55
C ALA A 604 19.35 37.14 6.48
N GLN A 605 19.75 37.90 7.51
CA GLN A 605 20.72 37.44 8.49
C GLN A 605 20.19 36.30 9.36
N THR A 606 18.89 36.27 9.70
CA THR A 606 18.28 35.14 10.42
C THR A 606 18.33 33.86 9.60
N TYR A 607 17.99 33.90 8.30
CA TYR A 607 18.12 32.73 7.42
C TYR A 607 19.58 32.30 7.22
N ILE A 608 20.52 33.24 7.11
CA ILE A 608 21.96 32.94 7.06
C ILE A 608 22.40 32.22 8.34
N TRP A 609 22.03 32.73 9.52
CA TRP A 609 22.33 32.08 10.79
C TRP A 609 21.77 30.66 10.82
N TYR A 610 20.52 30.48 10.42
CA TYR A 610 19.84 29.19 10.45
C TYR A 610 20.51 28.14 9.54
N LEU A 611 20.80 28.52 8.29
CA LEU A 611 21.50 27.64 7.33
C LEU A 611 22.92 27.29 7.81
N ASN A 612 23.63 28.24 8.42
CA ASN A 612 24.95 28.00 9.00
C ASN A 612 24.88 27.07 10.22
N TRP A 613 23.87 27.23 11.08
CA TRP A 613 23.63 26.36 12.22
C TRP A 613 23.38 24.91 11.78
N LEU A 614 22.64 24.72 10.69
CA LEU A 614 22.43 23.41 10.06
C LEU A 614 23.64 22.86 9.31
N GLY A 615 24.62 23.70 9.00
CA GLY A 615 25.80 23.31 8.22
C GLY A 615 25.53 23.14 6.72
N VAL A 616 24.52 23.82 6.17
CA VAL A 616 24.23 23.81 4.73
C VAL A 616 25.37 24.47 3.96
N ASN A 617 25.88 23.82 2.92
CA ASN A 617 27.03 24.28 2.15
C ASN A 617 26.60 25.14 0.94
N TYR A 618 26.17 26.38 1.18
CA TYR A 618 25.65 27.29 0.15
C TYR A 618 26.56 28.49 -0.16
N ILE A 619 27.67 28.63 0.57
CA ILE A 619 28.64 29.72 0.41
C ILE A 619 29.97 29.23 -0.17
N ASN A 620 30.70 30.15 -0.79
CA ASN A 620 32.09 29.95 -1.13
C ASN A 620 32.95 30.25 0.11
N THR A 621 33.69 29.25 0.59
CA THR A 621 34.42 29.32 1.86
C THR A 621 35.58 30.33 1.86
N GLN A 622 36.08 30.71 0.68
CA GLN A 622 37.18 31.67 0.54
C GLN A 622 36.67 33.12 0.51
N THR A 623 35.53 33.36 -0.14
CA THR A 623 34.99 34.71 -0.35
C THR A 623 33.86 35.06 0.62
N HIS A 624 33.32 34.08 1.33
CA HIS A 624 32.12 34.18 2.17
C HIS A 624 30.88 34.72 1.43
N LYS A 625 30.87 34.67 0.09
CA LYS A 625 29.73 35.04 -0.76
C LYS A 625 28.89 33.82 -1.10
N LEU A 626 27.63 34.05 -1.50
CA LEU A 626 26.75 33.01 -2.04
C LEU A 626 27.43 32.30 -3.23
N ASP A 627 27.39 30.98 -3.20
CA ASP A 627 27.88 30.14 -4.29
C ASP A 627 26.67 29.62 -5.09
N TYR A 628 26.33 30.33 -6.16
CA TYR A 628 25.11 30.04 -6.92
C TYR A 628 25.12 28.67 -7.57
N ASP A 629 26.29 28.08 -7.87
CA ASP A 629 26.37 26.71 -8.38
C ASP A 629 25.97 25.71 -7.29
N LYS A 630 26.44 25.90 -6.05
CA LYS A 630 26.01 25.05 -4.92
C LYS A 630 24.53 25.24 -4.61
N ILE A 631 24.05 26.48 -4.61
CA ILE A 631 22.62 26.77 -4.39
C ILE A 631 21.77 26.10 -5.46
N TYR A 632 22.19 26.16 -6.73
CA TYR A 632 21.49 25.49 -7.83
C TYR A 632 21.39 23.97 -7.59
N ASP A 633 22.48 23.31 -7.17
CA ASP A 633 22.47 21.89 -6.82
C ASP A 633 21.49 21.58 -5.67
N LEU A 634 21.51 22.40 -4.60
CA LEU A 634 20.60 22.23 -3.46
C LEU A 634 19.14 22.42 -3.90
N LEU A 635 18.82 23.45 -4.69
CA LEU A 635 17.46 23.64 -5.23
C LEU A 635 17.02 22.46 -6.12
N LYS A 636 17.95 21.83 -6.84
CA LYS A 636 17.67 20.71 -7.74
C LYS A 636 17.37 19.42 -6.98
N TYR A 637 18.04 19.15 -5.86
CA TYR A 637 18.02 17.83 -5.21
C TYR A 637 17.46 17.80 -3.78
N ASP A 638 17.36 18.94 -3.09
CA ASP A 638 16.96 19.01 -1.68
C ASP A 638 15.47 19.31 -1.50
N VAL A 639 14.68 19.32 -2.58
CA VAL A 639 13.23 19.07 -2.53
C VAL A 639 12.99 17.58 -2.81
N VAL A 640 13.05 16.80 -1.74
CA VAL A 640 13.26 15.35 -1.81
C VAL A 640 11.92 14.62 -1.84
N ASN A 641 11.75 13.76 -2.85
CA ASN A 641 10.72 12.73 -2.82
C ASN A 641 11.34 11.43 -2.28
N ALA A 642 10.59 10.69 -1.46
CA ALA A 642 11.02 9.39 -0.98
C ALA A 642 11.32 8.42 -2.14
N PHE A 643 12.24 7.47 -1.93
CA PHE A 643 12.50 6.40 -2.89
C PHE A 643 11.25 5.55 -3.15
N VAL A 644 10.62 5.09 -2.06
CA VAL A 644 9.37 4.33 -2.00
C VAL A 644 8.62 4.73 -0.72
N GLY A 645 7.29 4.63 -0.68
CA GLY A 645 6.54 4.70 0.59
C GLY A 645 6.21 6.07 1.17
N GLY A 646 6.69 7.18 0.58
CA GLY A 646 6.58 8.53 1.15
C GLY A 646 5.20 9.19 1.16
N GLY A 647 4.11 8.44 0.91
CA GLY A 647 2.74 8.98 0.94
C GLY A 647 2.43 10.10 -0.07
N GLY A 648 3.29 10.28 -1.08
CA GLY A 648 3.19 11.38 -2.05
C GLY A 648 3.63 12.75 -1.53
N ALA A 649 4.19 12.82 -0.32
CA ALA A 649 4.76 14.04 0.23
C ALA A 649 6.21 14.26 -0.23
N THR A 650 6.61 15.52 -0.27
CA THR A 650 7.99 15.98 -0.47
C THR A 650 8.58 16.41 0.87
N HIS A 651 9.84 16.09 1.13
CA HIS A 651 10.62 16.65 2.24
C HIS A 651 11.44 17.82 1.69
N ASP A 652 11.28 18.99 2.30
CA ASP A 652 12.13 20.14 2.04
C ASP A 652 13.35 20.07 2.95
N ASN A 653 14.51 19.73 2.39
CA ASN A 653 15.80 19.73 3.07
C ASN A 653 16.41 21.15 3.05
N GLU A 654 15.65 22.13 3.52
CA GLU A 654 16.02 23.55 3.64
C GLU A 654 16.21 24.29 2.30
N ALA A 655 15.71 23.72 1.20
CA ALA A 655 15.66 24.37 -0.10
C ALA A 655 14.87 25.68 -0.03
N TYR A 656 13.79 25.73 0.76
CA TYR A 656 13.03 26.96 0.91
C TYR A 656 13.78 28.07 1.65
N ALA A 657 14.59 27.74 2.67
CA ALA A 657 15.43 28.74 3.34
C ALA A 657 16.44 29.37 2.37
N LEU A 658 16.97 28.58 1.41
CA LEU A 658 17.81 29.10 0.32
C LEU A 658 17.04 29.99 -0.64
N ILE A 659 15.83 29.59 -1.05
CA ILE A 659 14.92 30.42 -1.84
C ILE A 659 14.70 31.76 -1.16
N LYS A 660 14.42 31.78 0.15
CA LYS A 660 14.24 33.03 0.90
C LYS A 660 15.46 33.92 0.86
N LEU A 661 16.67 33.36 0.96
CA LEU A 661 17.89 34.15 0.80
C LEU A 661 18.02 34.76 -0.59
N LEU A 662 17.70 34.03 -1.65
CA LEU A 662 17.70 34.55 -3.02
C LEU A 662 16.68 35.68 -3.17
N GLU A 663 15.47 35.50 -2.65
CA GLU A 663 14.42 36.50 -2.71
C GLU A 663 14.81 37.82 -2.05
N LEU A 664 15.44 37.73 -0.87
CA LEU A 664 15.91 38.90 -0.13
C LEU A 664 17.14 39.53 -0.80
N LYS A 665 18.01 38.72 -1.40
CA LYS A 665 19.23 39.18 -2.09
C LYS A 665 18.91 39.97 -3.35
N PHE A 666 17.93 39.50 -4.13
CA PHE A 666 17.52 40.12 -5.40
C PHE A 666 16.29 41.02 -5.28
N ASN A 667 15.68 41.08 -4.09
CA ASN A 667 14.46 41.85 -3.82
C ASN A 667 13.31 41.50 -4.79
N ILE A 668 13.12 40.20 -5.08
CA ILE A 668 12.10 39.68 -6.00
C ILE A 668 11.62 38.31 -5.51
N THR A 669 10.34 37.98 -5.64
CA THR A 669 9.77 36.66 -5.25
C THR A 669 9.44 35.76 -6.42
N LEU A 670 9.80 36.16 -7.65
CA LEU A 670 9.35 35.56 -8.92
C LEU A 670 7.80 35.48 -9.01
N GLY A 671 7.09 36.37 -8.32
CA GLY A 671 5.62 36.41 -8.31
C GLY A 671 4.96 35.43 -7.34
N TYR A 672 5.72 34.77 -6.46
CA TYR A 672 5.17 33.98 -5.37
C TYR A 672 4.88 34.85 -4.12
N PRO A 673 3.98 34.40 -3.21
CA PRO A 673 3.75 35.04 -1.91
C PRO A 673 5.01 35.13 -1.03
N LYS A 674 5.08 36.07 -0.11
CA LYS A 674 6.29 36.36 0.69
C LYS A 674 6.75 35.22 1.60
N LYS A 675 5.89 34.24 1.86
CA LYS A 675 6.19 33.02 2.62
C LYS A 675 5.80 31.76 1.84
N LEU A 676 6.07 30.57 2.38
CA LEU A 676 5.89 29.31 1.66
C LEU A 676 4.41 28.98 1.49
N CYS A 677 3.65 29.20 2.56
CA CYS A 677 2.26 28.81 2.65
C CYS A 677 1.52 29.54 3.78
N ASN A 678 0.21 29.34 3.83
CA ASN A 678 -0.67 29.54 4.98
C ASN A 678 -1.22 28.16 5.37
N SER A 679 -0.35 27.29 5.89
CA SER A 679 -0.62 25.86 6.02
C SER A 679 -1.83 25.54 6.89
N ALA A 680 -2.07 26.29 7.98
CA ALA A 680 -3.15 26.03 8.93
C ALA A 680 -3.23 24.55 9.37
N ASN A 681 -2.08 23.93 9.65
CA ASN A 681 -1.90 22.48 9.92
C ASN A 681 -2.19 21.53 8.74
N SER A 682 -2.49 22.04 7.54
CA SER A 682 -2.58 21.20 6.33
C SER A 682 -1.21 20.72 5.86
N TYR A 683 -1.21 19.54 5.24
CA TYR A 683 -0.07 18.93 4.59
C TYR A 683 -0.21 19.17 3.08
N GLY A 684 0.83 19.68 2.42
CA GLY A 684 0.79 19.89 0.97
C GLY A 684 1.54 21.12 0.46
N CYS A 685 2.05 21.97 1.35
CA CYS A 685 2.92 23.07 0.95
C CYS A 685 4.32 22.54 0.64
N ASN A 686 4.79 22.72 -0.58
CA ASN A 686 6.15 22.39 -0.97
C ASN A 686 6.75 23.53 -1.81
N CYS A 687 8.08 23.59 -1.85
CA CYS A 687 8.79 24.65 -2.57
C CYS A 687 9.29 24.21 -3.96
N LEU A 688 8.85 23.06 -4.48
CA LEU A 688 9.39 22.45 -5.70
C LEU A 688 9.26 23.36 -6.92
N GLU A 689 8.07 23.93 -7.13
CA GLU A 689 7.79 24.84 -8.25
C GLU A 689 8.68 26.09 -8.17
N ARG A 690 8.76 26.66 -6.96
CA ARG A 690 9.54 27.85 -6.64
C ARG A 690 11.04 27.61 -6.80
N ALA A 691 11.54 26.44 -6.40
CA ALA A 691 12.92 26.02 -6.60
C ALA A 691 13.26 25.94 -8.10
N SER A 692 12.39 25.34 -8.90
CA SER A 692 12.56 25.23 -10.36
C SER A 692 12.61 26.59 -11.06
N GLU A 693 11.79 27.56 -10.63
CA GLU A 693 11.83 28.91 -11.16
C GLU A 693 13.10 29.67 -10.75
N TRP A 694 13.55 29.50 -9.51
CA TRP A 694 14.82 30.08 -9.06
C TRP A 694 16.02 29.50 -9.80
N MET A 695 16.05 28.20 -10.08
CA MET A 695 17.06 27.59 -10.95
C MET A 695 17.08 28.24 -12.33
N THR A 696 15.90 28.47 -12.92
CA THR A 696 15.76 29.14 -14.23
C THR A 696 16.25 30.59 -14.16
N TYR A 697 15.89 31.32 -13.09
CA TYR A 697 16.35 32.68 -12.87
C TYR A 697 17.89 32.76 -12.78
N LEU A 698 18.52 31.91 -11.97
CA LEU A 698 19.99 31.90 -11.82
C LEU A 698 20.70 31.64 -13.16
N LYS A 699 20.12 30.78 -14.01
CA LYS A 699 20.63 30.51 -15.36
C LYS A 699 20.47 31.71 -16.29
N ASN A 700 19.29 32.32 -16.33
CA ASN A 700 18.98 33.45 -17.21
C ASN A 700 19.80 34.71 -16.86
N GLU A 701 20.02 34.95 -15.57
CA GLU A 701 20.86 36.04 -15.06
C GLU A 701 22.36 35.75 -15.17
N LYS A 702 22.75 34.60 -15.74
CA LYS A 702 24.16 34.18 -15.95
C LYS A 702 24.98 34.19 -14.66
N LEU A 703 24.36 33.79 -13.55
CA LEU A 703 24.99 33.75 -12.22
C LEU A 703 25.74 32.43 -11.94
N LEU A 704 25.48 31.40 -12.74
CA LEU A 704 26.10 30.08 -12.64
C LEU A 704 27.45 30.07 -13.35
N LYS A 705 28.46 29.45 -12.73
CA LYS A 705 29.78 29.24 -13.37
C LYS A 705 29.84 27.91 -14.11
N LYS A 706 29.03 26.94 -13.70
CA LYS A 706 28.88 25.65 -14.37
C LYS A 706 27.62 25.64 -15.24
N ALA A 707 27.61 24.76 -16.24
CA ALA A 707 26.48 24.60 -17.14
C ALA A 707 25.30 23.85 -16.49
N HIS A 708 25.58 22.98 -15.50
CA HIS A 708 24.61 22.09 -14.85
C HIS A 708 23.90 21.16 -15.85
N ASP A 709 24.69 20.53 -16.71
CA ASP A 709 24.25 19.62 -17.76
C ASP A 709 23.94 18.21 -17.24
N GLU A 710 23.76 18.01 -15.92
CA GLU A 710 23.30 16.72 -15.41
C GLU A 710 21.81 16.51 -15.72
N PRO A 711 21.33 15.25 -15.84
CA PRO A 711 19.92 14.96 -16.02
C PRO A 711 19.00 15.66 -15.02
N ILE A 712 17.72 15.81 -15.39
CA ILE A 712 16.70 16.37 -14.51
C ILE A 712 16.58 15.54 -13.22
N SER A 713 16.23 16.18 -12.11
CA SER A 713 15.95 15.49 -10.84
C SER A 713 14.75 14.54 -11.00
N PHE A 714 14.73 13.44 -10.24
CA PHE A 714 13.54 12.57 -10.18
C PHE A 714 12.32 13.28 -9.60
N SER A 715 12.56 14.28 -8.74
CA SER A 715 11.53 15.17 -8.19
C SER A 715 11.13 16.28 -9.14
N SER A 716 11.77 16.43 -10.31
CA SER A 716 11.49 17.54 -11.22
C SER A 716 10.00 17.63 -11.57
N PRO A 717 9.39 18.83 -11.46
CA PRO A 717 7.98 19.05 -11.80
C PRO A 717 7.74 19.12 -13.31
N LEU A 718 8.80 19.06 -14.14
CA LEU A 718 8.72 19.15 -15.59
C LEU A 718 7.71 18.15 -16.16
N VAL A 719 6.87 18.65 -17.06
CA VAL A 719 5.84 17.86 -17.72
C VAL A 719 6.35 17.41 -19.08
N ILE A 720 6.21 16.12 -19.34
CA ILE A 720 6.36 15.55 -20.67
C ILE A 720 4.97 15.55 -21.31
N ASP A 721 4.86 15.96 -22.59
CA ASP A 721 3.58 16.06 -23.30
C ASP A 721 2.71 14.80 -23.12
N ASN A 722 1.40 15.00 -22.98
CA ASN A 722 0.37 14.20 -22.30
C ASN A 722 0.21 12.71 -22.69
N GLN A 723 1.08 12.13 -23.50
CA GLN A 723 1.01 10.73 -23.93
C GLN A 723 1.55 9.73 -22.90
N TYR A 724 2.23 10.21 -21.85
CA TYR A 724 2.84 9.37 -20.82
C TYR A 724 2.52 9.90 -19.42
N ARG A 725 1.27 9.69 -18.95
CA ARG A 725 1.02 9.75 -17.50
C ARG A 725 1.66 8.51 -16.88
N PHE A 726 2.77 8.72 -16.17
CA PHE A 726 3.59 7.70 -15.51
C PHE A 726 2.89 7.06 -14.34
#